data_AF-A0AA45MB88-F1
#
_entry.id   AF-A0AA45MB88-F1
#
_cell.length_a   1.000
_cell.length_b   1.000
_cell.length_c   1.000
_cell.angle_alpha   90.00
_cell.angle_beta   90.00
_cell.angle_gamma   90.00
#
_symmetry.space_group_name_H-M   'P 1'
#
loop_
_entity.id
_entity.type
_entity.pdbx_description
1 polymer ?
#
loop_
_entity_poly.entity_id
_entity_poly.type
_entity_poly.pdbx_seq_one_letter_code
_entity_poly.pdbx_strand_id
1 'polypeptide(L)'
;MMRRIWYFLTDTRHLTIIALTAMAALFYLGAQMLELALIWALAATALMLALAGLVWLWRRRRASRESEQLGAAIGAQAATEKQSSDQSGAEVKAIRNDMLKAIETIRGSKMGIVSGTSALYELPWYMIIGNPAAGKSTAITNSGLQFPFADGKIVQGVGGTRNCDWFFTTDGILLDTAGRYSVQEEHRAEWFGFLDLLKKYRRRAPINGILIAVSIAELRGDDPEVGIKLARSLRKRVQDLIERLEVFAPVYVVFTKADLIAGFAEFFARAERTERERVWGATMPYKRNAGSQQMMAFFDHSFDELCSGLKELSVANMSQQRRDRMEPGVFTFPLEFATIRAPLRSFLVTLFEDNPFQFKPVFRGYYFTSALQEGAAASEQSQRLAKRFALSLPDAPPSAGGGQSGFFLLNLFRNVIFADKDLVSQYASKHKVKLTYAAFFAAAVLLGVSLGGWSWSYLGNRQLVSNVQADLDKVIKLQAKRLDLQSRLEALEILQDRIEQLDKYRVDRPWSLRMGLYQGDLLERKLREEYFAGVREVMLKPVGANLETLLSEMNAHADQLQAPGAAAATSQVPATAPGRQFQEASAVNVEDAYNALKSYLMLADVSHAEASHLNDQLTRYWRGWLENNRGAMPREQMIHSAERLMTFYLAQIADPSWPRIEQKLALVDQARENLRRVVRGMPARERVYADIRARANTRFPAMTVARMVGEQDQALVTGSYAIAGAYTREAWEKFVQDAFREAATHELQSADWVLKTAARDDLTLEGSPEQIQKGLTDLYLADKAASWGDMPLHVWLRAVIKDPAAIASVEELLDARPAGE
;
A
#
# COMPACT_ATOMS: atom_id res chain seq x y z
N MET A 1 -42.33 -11.06 2.66
CA MET A 1 -41.19 -11.81 2.06
C MET A 1 -40.17 -10.88 1.39
N MET A 2 -40.58 -9.98 0.49
CA MET A 2 -39.66 -9.01 -0.17
C MET A 2 -38.85 -8.11 0.78
N ARG A 3 -39.42 -7.68 1.92
CA ARG A 3 -38.71 -6.85 2.91
C ARG A 3 -37.57 -7.58 3.63
N ARG A 4 -37.68 -8.91 3.81
CA ARG A 4 -36.61 -9.77 4.35
C ARG A 4 -35.51 -10.01 3.33
N ILE A 5 -35.87 -10.19 2.06
CA ILE A 5 -34.90 -10.30 0.95
C ILE A 5 -34.14 -8.99 0.77
N TRP A 6 -34.83 -7.85 0.88
CA TRP A 6 -34.20 -6.53 0.79
C TRP A 6 -33.29 -6.26 1.99
N TYR A 7 -33.68 -6.65 3.22
CA TYR A 7 -32.80 -6.57 4.40
C TYR A 7 -31.59 -7.51 4.26
N PHE A 8 -31.78 -8.72 3.74
CA PHE A 8 -30.70 -9.67 3.46
C PHE A 8 -29.73 -9.14 2.40
N LEU A 9 -30.22 -8.47 1.36
CA LEU A 9 -29.40 -7.83 0.31
C LEU A 9 -28.79 -6.48 0.72
N THR A 10 -29.24 -5.85 1.80
CA THR A 10 -28.72 -4.55 2.28
C THR A 10 -27.89 -4.67 3.56
N ASP A 11 -27.87 -5.84 4.21
CA ASP A 11 -26.98 -6.10 5.32
C ASP A 11 -25.52 -6.12 4.83
N THR A 12 -24.66 -5.40 5.56
CA THR A 12 -23.26 -5.17 5.21
C THR A 12 -22.46 -6.47 5.12
N ARG A 13 -22.91 -7.52 5.82
CA ARG A 13 -22.27 -8.86 5.80
C ARG A 13 -22.58 -9.63 4.52
N HIS A 14 -23.79 -9.54 4.01
CA HIS A 14 -24.20 -10.26 2.81
C HIS A 14 -23.77 -9.52 1.54
N LEU A 15 -23.79 -8.18 1.56
CA LEU A 15 -23.23 -7.38 0.47
C LEU A 15 -21.74 -7.61 0.26
N THR A 16 -20.97 -7.75 1.35
CA THR A 16 -19.53 -8.06 1.25
C THR A 16 -19.28 -9.44 0.67
N ILE A 17 -20.10 -10.44 1.04
CA ILE A 17 -20.05 -11.77 0.43
C ILE A 17 -20.39 -11.68 -1.06
N ILE A 18 -21.53 -11.09 -1.43
CA ILE A 18 -21.97 -10.97 -2.83
C ILE A 18 -20.94 -10.20 -3.67
N ALA A 19 -20.36 -9.12 -3.15
CA ALA A 19 -19.31 -8.37 -3.83
C ALA A 19 -18.03 -9.21 -4.02
N LEU A 20 -17.61 -9.98 -3.02
CA LEU A 20 -16.50 -10.91 -3.13
C LEU A 20 -16.77 -12.02 -4.16
N THR A 21 -17.99 -12.57 -4.19
CA THR A 21 -18.36 -13.61 -5.17
C THR A 21 -18.43 -13.04 -6.58
N ALA A 22 -19.01 -11.85 -6.76
CA ALA A 22 -19.07 -11.18 -8.05
C ALA A 22 -17.68 -10.80 -8.57
N MET A 23 -16.80 -10.33 -7.67
CA MET A 23 -15.40 -10.05 -8.01
C MET A 23 -14.64 -11.33 -8.37
N ALA A 24 -14.82 -12.42 -7.61
CA ALA A 24 -14.21 -13.71 -7.91
C ALA A 24 -14.70 -14.27 -9.26
N ALA A 25 -15.99 -14.12 -9.58
CA ALA A 25 -16.54 -14.50 -10.88
C ALA A 25 -15.94 -13.66 -12.03
N LEU A 26 -15.78 -12.36 -11.82
CA LEU A 26 -15.17 -11.45 -12.79
C LEU A 26 -13.68 -11.76 -13.00
N PHE A 27 -12.96 -12.16 -11.95
CA PHE A 27 -11.59 -12.67 -12.03
C PHE A 27 -11.48 -14.01 -12.75
N TYR A 28 -12.41 -14.93 -12.49
CA TYR A 28 -12.46 -16.22 -13.18
C TYR A 28 -12.71 -16.04 -14.69
N LEU A 29 -13.70 -15.21 -15.05
CA LEU A 29 -14.00 -14.88 -16.44
C LEU A 29 -12.85 -14.12 -17.12
N GLY A 30 -12.21 -13.18 -16.41
CA GLY A 30 -11.05 -12.44 -16.92
C GLY A 30 -9.82 -13.34 -17.13
N ALA A 31 -9.56 -14.28 -16.22
CA ALA A 31 -8.47 -15.25 -16.36
C ALA A 31 -8.69 -16.20 -17.55
N GLN A 32 -9.95 -16.60 -17.78
CA GLN A 32 -10.33 -17.46 -18.90
C GLN A 32 -10.22 -16.73 -20.26
N MET A 33 -10.51 -15.42 -20.31
CA MET A 33 -10.39 -14.59 -21.51
C MET A 33 -8.95 -14.17 -21.86
N LEU A 34 -8.06 -14.06 -20.87
CA LEU A 34 -6.68 -13.57 -21.04
C LEU A 34 -5.61 -14.69 -21.10
N GLU A 35 -6.01 -15.96 -21.13
CA GLU A 35 -5.11 -17.13 -21.01
C GLU A 35 -4.13 -17.03 -19.82
N LEU A 36 -4.54 -16.38 -18.72
CA LEU A 36 -3.74 -16.32 -17.50
C LEU A 36 -3.75 -17.70 -16.84
N ALA A 37 -2.59 -18.17 -16.37
CA ALA A 37 -2.52 -19.41 -15.60
C ALA A 37 -3.48 -19.33 -14.40
N LEU A 38 -4.46 -20.24 -14.37
CA LEU A 38 -5.56 -20.33 -13.39
C LEU A 38 -5.09 -20.24 -11.93
N ILE A 39 -3.82 -20.63 -11.69
CA ILE A 39 -3.09 -20.55 -10.43
C ILE A 39 -3.00 -19.11 -9.89
N TRP A 40 -2.75 -18.10 -10.73
CA TRP A 40 -2.62 -16.70 -10.29
C TRP A 40 -3.96 -16.08 -9.93
N ALA A 41 -5.03 -16.46 -10.63
CA ALA A 41 -6.40 -16.05 -10.29
C ALA A 41 -6.84 -16.65 -8.94
N LEU A 42 -6.52 -17.92 -8.69
CA LEU A 42 -6.73 -18.60 -7.40
C LEU A 42 -5.88 -18.00 -6.27
N ALA A 43 -4.61 -17.66 -6.54
CA ALA A 43 -3.75 -17.00 -5.57
C ALA A 43 -4.26 -15.60 -5.19
N ALA A 44 -4.76 -14.82 -6.16
CA ALA A 44 -5.34 -13.51 -5.91
C ALA A 44 -6.64 -13.59 -5.09
N THR A 45 -7.51 -14.57 -5.38
CA THR A 45 -8.71 -14.81 -4.58
C THR A 45 -8.39 -15.31 -3.18
N ALA A 46 -7.40 -16.20 -3.02
CA ALA A 46 -6.93 -16.68 -1.73
C ALA A 46 -6.32 -15.55 -0.88
N LEU A 47 -5.50 -14.68 -1.47
CA LEU A 47 -4.94 -13.50 -0.80
C LEU A 47 -6.04 -12.55 -0.34
N MET A 48 -7.07 -12.34 -1.17
CA MET A 48 -8.20 -11.47 -0.85
C MET A 48 -9.04 -12.03 0.31
N LEU A 49 -9.31 -13.34 0.32
CA LEU A 49 -9.95 -14.03 1.43
C LEU A 49 -9.09 -13.99 2.70
N ALA A 50 -7.77 -14.14 2.58
CA ALA A 50 -6.83 -14.03 3.70
C ALA A 50 -6.81 -12.61 4.29
N LEU A 51 -6.80 -11.57 3.46
CA LEU A 51 -6.86 -10.16 3.89
C LEU A 51 -8.20 -9.84 4.56
N ALA A 52 -9.31 -10.31 3.99
CA ALA A 52 -10.63 -10.19 4.61
C ALA A 52 -10.69 -10.92 5.96
N GLY A 53 -10.11 -12.13 6.04
CA GLY A 53 -9.96 -12.90 7.27
C GLY A 53 -9.08 -12.19 8.31
N LEU A 54 -7.97 -11.58 7.89
CA LEU A 54 -7.07 -10.80 8.74
C LEU A 54 -7.75 -9.54 9.28
N VAL A 55 -8.50 -8.82 8.45
CA VAL A 55 -9.29 -7.65 8.87
C VAL A 55 -10.40 -8.07 9.84
N TRP A 56 -11.08 -9.20 9.58
CA TRP A 56 -12.08 -9.75 10.48
C TRP A 56 -11.46 -10.17 11.82
N LEU A 57 -10.32 -10.87 11.79
CA LEU A 57 -9.58 -11.31 12.97
C LEU A 57 -9.01 -10.12 13.75
N TRP A 58 -8.52 -9.09 13.05
CA TRP A 58 -8.04 -7.85 13.66
C TRP A 58 -9.18 -7.06 14.28
N ARG A 59 -10.34 -6.94 13.63
CA ARG A 59 -11.54 -6.33 14.23
C ARG A 59 -12.03 -7.13 15.44
N ARG A 60 -12.01 -8.47 15.38
CA ARG A 60 -12.40 -9.35 16.49
C ARG A 60 -11.41 -9.26 17.66
N ARG A 61 -10.10 -9.30 17.37
CA ARG A 61 -9.04 -9.13 18.36
C ARG A 61 -9.02 -7.73 18.95
N ARG A 62 -9.30 -6.69 18.16
CA ARG A 62 -9.44 -5.31 18.65
C ARG A 62 -10.67 -5.16 19.54
N ALA A 63 -11.81 -5.75 19.17
CA ALA A 63 -12.99 -5.77 20.05
C ALA A 63 -12.71 -6.49 21.39
N SER A 64 -11.91 -7.57 21.37
CA SER A 64 -11.48 -8.30 22.56
C SER A 64 -10.40 -7.56 23.38
N ARG A 65 -9.43 -6.93 22.71
CA ARG A 65 -8.36 -6.15 23.36
C ARG A 65 -8.88 -4.83 23.92
N GLU A 66 -9.87 -4.20 23.28
CA GLU A 66 -10.57 -3.04 23.84
C GLU A 66 -11.30 -3.43 25.14
N SER A 67 -11.84 -4.65 25.27
CA SER A 67 -12.42 -5.11 26.54
C SER A 67 -11.38 -5.46 27.61
N GLU A 68 -10.24 -6.05 27.25
CA GLU A 68 -9.15 -6.39 28.20
C GLU A 68 -8.39 -5.14 28.66
N GLN A 69 -8.08 -4.21 27.76
CA GLN A 69 -7.49 -2.91 28.10
C GLN A 69 -8.47 -2.03 28.87
N LEU A 70 -9.79 -2.16 28.69
CA LEU A 70 -10.77 -1.53 29.58
C LEU A 70 -10.69 -2.11 31.00
N GLY A 71 -10.61 -3.44 31.16
CA GLY A 71 -10.43 -4.06 32.48
C GLY A 71 -9.16 -3.61 33.18
N ALA A 72 -8.04 -3.55 32.45
CA ALA A 72 -6.76 -3.08 32.98
C ALA A 72 -6.71 -1.56 33.24
N ALA A 73 -7.33 -0.73 32.40
CA ALA A 73 -7.43 0.71 32.59
C ALA A 73 -8.37 1.10 33.74
N ILE A 74 -9.41 0.29 34.02
CA ILE A 74 -10.27 0.43 35.21
C ILE A 74 -9.47 0.17 36.50
N GLY A 75 -8.54 -0.80 36.48
CA GLY A 75 -7.62 -1.04 37.60
C GLY A 75 -6.56 0.06 37.75
N ALA A 76 -6.00 0.55 36.64
CA ALA A 76 -4.92 1.56 36.66
C ALA A 76 -5.40 2.98 36.98
N GLN A 77 -6.57 3.43 36.47
CA GLN A 77 -7.12 4.76 36.81
C GLN A 77 -7.65 4.84 38.25
N ALA A 78 -8.04 3.71 38.85
CA ALA A 78 -8.38 3.65 40.27
C ALA A 78 -7.17 3.92 41.19
N ALA A 79 -5.95 3.69 40.71
CA ALA A 79 -4.71 3.95 41.45
C ALA A 79 -4.22 5.41 41.30
N THR A 80 -4.43 6.04 40.14
CA THR A 80 -3.89 7.39 39.86
C THR A 80 -4.78 8.54 40.35
N GLU A 81 -6.10 8.33 40.52
CA GLU A 81 -7.05 9.38 40.97
C GLU A 81 -7.27 9.43 42.50
N LYS A 82 -6.30 8.95 43.29
CA LYS A 82 -6.30 9.07 44.77
C LYS A 82 -5.94 10.47 45.28
N GLN A 83 -5.72 11.45 44.40
CA GLN A 83 -5.13 12.75 44.76
C GLN A 83 -5.93 14.02 44.38
N SER A 84 -7.12 13.92 43.78
CA SER A 84 -8.00 15.09 43.59
C SER A 84 -9.20 15.04 44.55
N SER A 85 -9.16 15.91 45.56
CA SER A 85 -10.23 16.17 46.51
C SER A 85 -11.30 17.07 45.89
N ASP A 86 -12.22 16.49 45.13
CA ASP A 86 -13.39 17.21 44.62
C ASP A 86 -14.66 16.39 44.91
N GLN A 87 -15.63 16.98 45.62
CA GLN A 87 -16.86 16.30 46.07
C GLN A 87 -17.63 15.64 44.90
N SER A 88 -17.62 16.28 43.71
CA SER A 88 -18.26 15.76 42.49
C SER A 88 -17.63 14.45 41.97
N GLY A 89 -16.33 14.23 42.23
CA GLY A 89 -15.64 12.99 41.80
C GLY A 89 -16.04 11.77 42.62
N ALA A 90 -16.38 11.95 43.90
CA ALA A 90 -16.83 10.87 44.77
C ALA A 90 -18.22 10.36 44.38
N GLU A 91 -19.13 11.25 44.01
CA GLU A 91 -20.49 10.90 43.58
C GLU A 91 -20.50 10.18 42.23
N VAL A 92 -19.72 10.65 41.24
CA VAL A 92 -19.55 9.94 39.96
C VAL A 92 -18.92 8.55 40.14
N LYS A 93 -18.00 8.39 41.11
CA LYS A 93 -17.44 7.08 41.47
C LYS A 93 -18.49 6.14 42.06
N ALA A 94 -19.41 6.64 42.90
CA ALA A 94 -20.52 5.86 43.43
C ALA A 94 -21.47 5.38 42.32
N ILE A 95 -21.89 6.30 41.43
CA ILE A 95 -22.75 5.99 40.27
C ILE A 95 -22.08 4.96 39.34
N ARG A 96 -20.77 5.09 39.10
CA ARG A 96 -19.99 4.12 38.32
C ARG A 96 -20.01 2.74 38.97
N ASN A 97 -19.79 2.66 40.28
CA ASN A 97 -19.76 1.38 40.99
C ASN A 97 -21.13 0.70 40.97
N ASP A 98 -22.21 1.46 41.14
CA ASP A 98 -23.57 0.94 41.07
C ASP A 98 -23.91 0.45 39.65
N MET A 99 -23.50 1.18 38.63
CA MET A 99 -23.62 0.77 37.22
C MET A 99 -22.81 -0.50 36.91
N LEU A 100 -21.59 -0.63 37.43
CA LEU A 100 -20.76 -1.82 37.20
C LEU A 100 -21.35 -3.05 37.88
N LYS A 101 -21.84 -2.92 39.12
CA LYS A 101 -22.57 -4.00 39.82
C LYS A 101 -23.83 -4.41 39.07
N ALA A 102 -24.59 -3.45 38.57
CA ALA A 102 -25.75 -3.68 37.72
C ALA A 102 -25.40 -4.49 36.45
N ILE A 103 -24.34 -4.09 35.74
CA ILE A 103 -23.85 -4.78 34.53
C ILE A 103 -23.34 -6.18 34.84
N GLU A 104 -22.64 -6.36 35.97
CA GLU A 104 -22.14 -7.65 36.42
C GLU A 104 -23.29 -8.61 36.75
N THR A 105 -24.35 -8.11 37.38
CA THR A 105 -25.58 -8.87 37.67
C THR A 105 -26.23 -9.37 36.37
N ILE A 106 -26.26 -8.54 35.31
CA ILE A 106 -26.78 -8.95 33.98
C ILE A 106 -25.89 -10.04 33.37
N ARG A 107 -24.56 -9.87 33.40
CA ARG A 107 -23.61 -10.85 32.84
C ARG A 107 -23.62 -12.18 33.61
N GLY A 108 -23.86 -12.15 34.91
CA GLY A 108 -23.95 -13.35 35.76
C GLY A 108 -25.27 -14.12 35.63
N SER A 109 -26.29 -13.54 34.99
CA SER A 109 -27.58 -14.22 34.76
C SER A 109 -27.49 -15.31 33.70
N LYS A 110 -28.47 -16.23 33.66
CA LYS A 110 -28.55 -17.29 32.62
C LYS A 110 -28.49 -16.74 31.19
N MET A 111 -29.03 -15.54 30.95
CA MET A 111 -28.94 -14.85 29.65
C MET A 111 -27.50 -14.39 29.34
N GLY A 112 -26.81 -13.82 30.33
CA GLY A 112 -25.41 -13.40 30.22
C GLY A 112 -24.42 -14.53 29.89
N ILE A 113 -24.68 -15.73 30.40
CA ILE A 113 -23.85 -16.93 30.16
C ILE A 113 -24.01 -17.43 28.71
N VAL A 114 -25.19 -17.30 28.11
CA VAL A 114 -25.49 -17.79 26.75
C VAL A 114 -25.08 -16.78 25.67
N SER A 115 -25.31 -15.48 25.89
CA SER A 115 -25.11 -14.44 24.87
C SER A 115 -23.94 -13.48 25.15
N GLY A 116 -23.20 -13.67 26.24
CA GLY A 116 -21.96 -12.94 26.54
C GLY A 116 -22.16 -11.42 26.60
N THR A 117 -21.35 -10.65 25.87
CA THR A 117 -21.46 -9.17 25.83
C THR A 117 -22.70 -8.66 25.10
N SER A 118 -23.42 -9.51 24.37
CA SER A 118 -24.67 -9.14 23.72
C SER A 118 -25.89 -9.19 24.65
N ALA A 119 -25.79 -9.86 25.80
CA ALA A 119 -26.82 -9.89 26.84
C ALA A 119 -27.22 -8.49 27.32
N LEU A 120 -26.28 -7.54 27.32
CA LEU A 120 -26.57 -6.15 27.65
C LEU A 120 -27.64 -5.56 26.73
N TYR A 121 -27.72 -5.95 25.46
CA TYR A 121 -28.64 -5.38 24.47
C TYR A 121 -29.96 -6.15 24.32
N GLU A 122 -30.15 -7.25 25.04
CA GLU A 122 -31.39 -8.04 24.99
C GLU A 122 -32.55 -7.31 25.70
N LEU A 123 -32.25 -6.64 26.81
CA LEU A 123 -33.20 -5.81 27.56
C LEU A 123 -33.04 -4.32 27.18
N PRO A 124 -34.14 -3.62 26.85
CA PRO A 124 -34.08 -2.21 26.54
C PRO A 124 -33.94 -1.35 27.80
N TRP A 125 -33.21 -0.24 27.69
CA TRP A 125 -32.93 0.69 28.80
C TRP A 125 -33.71 1.98 28.60
N TYR A 126 -34.61 2.31 29.52
CA TYR A 126 -35.41 3.52 29.45
C TYR A 126 -35.06 4.45 30.60
N MET A 127 -34.98 5.74 30.32
CA MET A 127 -34.65 6.75 31.32
C MET A 127 -35.88 7.57 31.68
N ILE A 128 -36.17 7.71 32.97
CA ILE A 128 -37.29 8.53 33.46
C ILE A 128 -36.77 9.86 34.00
N ILE A 129 -37.34 10.95 33.51
CA ILE A 129 -36.96 12.33 33.83
C ILE A 129 -38.23 13.09 34.23
N GLY A 130 -38.11 13.98 35.21
CA GLY A 130 -39.25 14.72 35.74
C GLY A 130 -38.89 15.45 37.02
N ASN A 131 -39.69 16.45 37.37
CA ASN A 131 -39.54 17.23 38.59
C ASN A 131 -39.46 16.32 39.85
N PRO A 132 -38.79 16.72 40.95
CA PRO A 132 -38.97 16.04 42.24
C PRO A 132 -40.45 15.93 42.60
N ALA A 133 -40.85 14.83 43.24
CA ALA A 133 -42.24 14.54 43.61
C ALA A 133 -43.26 14.37 42.45
N ALA A 134 -42.82 14.31 41.18
CA ALA A 134 -43.67 13.92 40.04
C ALA A 134 -44.08 12.42 40.04
N GLY A 135 -43.81 11.66 41.11
CA GLY A 135 -44.25 10.27 41.24
C GLY A 135 -43.49 9.24 40.39
N LYS A 136 -42.27 9.54 39.94
CA LYS A 136 -41.43 8.65 39.10
C LYS A 136 -41.21 7.27 39.73
N SER A 137 -40.53 7.22 40.87
CA SER A 137 -40.20 5.98 41.57
C SER A 137 -41.46 5.22 41.97
N THR A 138 -42.46 5.94 42.47
CA THR A 138 -43.77 5.40 42.85
C THR A 138 -44.51 4.76 41.67
N ALA A 139 -44.43 5.34 40.48
CA ALA A 139 -45.02 4.79 39.26
C ALA A 139 -44.30 3.53 38.79
N ILE A 140 -42.99 3.41 39.00
CA ILE A 140 -42.23 2.18 38.71
C ILE A 140 -42.58 1.08 39.70
N THR A 141 -42.54 1.37 41.01
CA THR A 141 -42.77 0.35 42.05
C THR A 141 -44.22 -0.16 42.04
N ASN A 142 -45.19 0.71 41.77
CA ASN A 142 -46.61 0.34 41.66
C ASN A 142 -47.06 0.07 40.21
N SER A 143 -46.13 -0.17 39.29
CA SER A 143 -46.45 -0.48 37.89
C SER A 143 -47.06 -1.86 37.67
N GLY A 144 -46.89 -2.78 38.63
CA GLY A 144 -47.24 -4.20 38.48
C GLY A 144 -46.23 -5.01 37.67
N LEU A 145 -45.08 -4.43 37.30
CA LEU A 145 -43.99 -5.16 36.64
C LEU A 145 -43.37 -6.20 37.59
N GLN A 146 -42.81 -7.27 37.01
CA GLN A 146 -42.13 -8.30 37.78
C GLN A 146 -40.67 -7.92 38.02
N PHE A 147 -40.28 -7.81 39.29
CA PHE A 147 -38.93 -7.47 39.72
C PHE A 147 -38.22 -8.72 40.26
N PRO A 148 -37.34 -9.38 39.47
CA PRO A 148 -36.75 -10.68 39.83
C PRO A 148 -35.78 -10.64 41.03
N PHE A 149 -35.38 -9.46 41.51
CA PHE A 149 -34.39 -9.29 42.60
C PHE A 149 -34.99 -8.67 43.87
N ALA A 150 -36.31 -8.83 44.09
CA ALA A 150 -37.06 -8.12 45.13
C ALA A 150 -36.63 -8.44 46.59
N ASP A 151 -35.90 -9.53 46.85
CA ASP A 151 -35.53 -9.94 48.22
C ASP A 151 -34.26 -9.29 48.80
N GLY A 152 -33.87 -8.08 48.38
CA GLY A 152 -32.87 -7.35 49.18
C GLY A 152 -32.05 -6.23 48.57
N LYS A 153 -32.30 -5.77 47.33
CA LYS A 153 -31.64 -4.55 46.80
C LYS A 153 -32.53 -3.80 45.81
N ILE A 154 -33.69 -3.33 46.25
CA ILE A 154 -33.99 -1.94 45.90
C ILE A 154 -32.95 -1.16 46.68
N VAL A 155 -32.03 -0.45 46.03
CA VAL A 155 -31.18 0.54 46.73
C VAL A 155 -32.10 1.70 47.10
N GLN A 156 -33.02 1.43 48.01
CA GLN A 156 -34.09 2.31 48.41
C GLN A 156 -33.53 3.13 49.57
N GLY A 157 -33.17 4.38 49.28
CA GLY A 157 -33.29 5.40 50.31
C GLY A 157 -34.78 5.64 50.52
N VAL A 158 -35.32 5.33 51.70
CA VAL A 158 -36.66 5.75 52.17
C VAL A 158 -36.69 7.27 52.44
N GLY A 159 -35.99 8.03 51.61
CA GLY A 159 -35.66 9.44 51.76
C GLY A 159 -35.11 9.99 50.46
N GLY A 160 -35.94 9.95 49.40
CA GLY A 160 -35.66 10.51 48.08
C GLY A 160 -34.55 9.79 47.28
N THR A 161 -34.75 9.63 45.98
CA THR A 161 -33.68 9.22 45.05
C THR A 161 -32.62 10.31 45.04
N ARG A 162 -31.48 10.05 45.69
CA ARG A 162 -30.34 10.97 45.68
C ARG A 162 -29.67 10.94 44.31
N ASN A 163 -29.20 9.80 43.82
CA ASN A 163 -28.40 9.76 42.59
C ASN A 163 -29.22 9.24 41.39
N CYS A 164 -29.11 7.96 41.07
CA CYS A 164 -29.91 7.33 40.01
C CYS A 164 -30.18 5.88 40.43
N ASP A 165 -31.46 5.51 40.47
CA ASP A 165 -31.88 4.18 40.89
C ASP A 165 -32.09 3.29 39.66
N TRP A 166 -31.63 2.05 39.75
CA TRP A 166 -31.71 1.06 38.67
C TRP A 166 -32.80 0.04 38.99
N PHE A 167 -33.85 0.04 38.17
CA PHE A 167 -34.97 -0.87 38.31
C PHE A 167 -34.90 -1.96 37.23
N PHE A 168 -34.64 -3.19 37.66
CA PHE A 168 -34.56 -4.37 36.80
C PHE A 168 -35.90 -5.08 36.76
N THR A 169 -36.45 -5.24 35.54
CA THR A 169 -37.67 -6.01 35.32
C THR A 169 -37.40 -7.15 34.34
N THR A 170 -38.34 -8.08 34.22
CA THR A 170 -38.27 -9.15 33.21
C THR A 170 -38.25 -8.63 31.78
N ASP A 171 -38.85 -7.47 31.53
CA ASP A 171 -39.10 -6.94 30.18
C ASP A 171 -38.14 -5.81 29.78
N GLY A 172 -37.51 -5.14 30.75
CA GLY A 172 -36.61 -4.00 30.50
C GLY A 172 -35.96 -3.43 31.76
N ILE A 173 -35.06 -2.47 31.57
CA ILE A 173 -34.37 -1.75 32.65
C ILE A 173 -34.81 -0.29 32.65
N LEU A 174 -35.22 0.20 33.82
CA LEU A 174 -35.64 1.58 34.02
C LEU A 174 -34.60 2.31 34.88
N LEU A 175 -34.11 3.43 34.35
CA LEU A 175 -33.17 4.34 35.02
C LEU A 175 -33.99 5.50 35.59
N ASP A 176 -34.22 5.49 36.89
CA ASP A 176 -34.90 6.59 37.58
C ASP A 176 -33.86 7.65 37.96
N THR A 177 -34.01 8.84 37.39
CA THR A 177 -33.10 9.95 37.66
C THR A 177 -33.58 10.75 38.86
N ALA A 178 -32.67 11.11 39.78
CA ALA A 178 -33.01 12.03 40.85
C ALA A 178 -33.60 13.32 40.28
N GLY A 179 -34.68 13.82 40.89
CA GLY A 179 -35.35 15.03 40.42
C GLY A 179 -34.43 16.26 40.38
N ARG A 180 -33.34 16.27 41.17
CA ARG A 180 -32.32 17.34 41.14
C ARG A 180 -31.61 17.44 39.79
N TYR A 181 -31.35 16.31 39.12
CA TYR A 181 -30.74 16.30 37.78
C TYR A 181 -31.70 16.81 36.71
N SER A 182 -33.00 16.88 37.01
CA SER A 182 -34.00 17.45 36.10
C SER A 182 -34.05 18.99 36.20
N VAL A 183 -33.75 19.58 37.37
CA VAL A 183 -34.08 21.00 37.66
C VAL A 183 -32.86 21.89 37.94
N GLN A 184 -31.78 21.38 38.55
CA GLN A 184 -30.67 22.20 39.04
C GLN A 184 -29.42 22.11 38.13
N GLU A 185 -28.80 23.25 37.81
CA GLU A 185 -27.61 23.32 36.93
C GLU A 185 -26.30 22.90 37.63
N GLU A 186 -26.25 23.00 38.96
CA GLU A 186 -25.05 22.77 39.78
C GLU A 186 -24.49 21.34 39.65
N HIS A 187 -25.32 20.36 39.28
CA HIS A 187 -24.93 18.96 39.13
C HIS A 187 -24.67 18.52 37.67
N ARG A 188 -24.48 19.46 36.73
CA ARG A 188 -24.33 19.13 35.29
C ARG A 188 -23.11 18.27 34.98
N ALA A 189 -21.99 18.46 35.70
CA ALA A 189 -20.78 17.68 35.50
C ALA A 189 -20.96 16.21 35.93
N GLU A 190 -21.62 15.98 37.06
CA GLU A 190 -21.95 14.65 37.56
C GLU A 190 -22.89 13.91 36.58
N TRP A 191 -23.92 14.61 36.11
CA TRP A 191 -24.85 14.13 35.09
C TRP A 191 -24.13 13.74 33.80
N PHE A 192 -23.25 14.59 33.26
CA PHE A 192 -22.50 14.28 32.05
C PHE A 192 -21.52 13.11 32.24
N GLY A 193 -20.88 13.02 33.41
CA GLY A 193 -20.05 11.86 33.77
C GLY A 193 -20.84 10.56 33.75
N PHE A 194 -22.08 10.55 34.24
CA PHE A 194 -22.97 9.40 34.15
C PHE A 194 -23.34 9.05 32.70
N LEU A 195 -23.70 10.04 31.87
CA LEU A 195 -24.01 9.81 30.45
C LEU A 195 -22.80 9.25 29.67
N ASP A 196 -21.60 9.70 30.01
CA ASP A 196 -20.37 9.17 29.43
C ASP A 196 -20.13 7.71 29.78
N LEU A 197 -20.46 7.32 31.02
CA LEU A 197 -20.39 5.92 31.43
C LEU A 197 -21.38 5.07 30.63
N LEU A 198 -22.62 5.52 30.47
CA LEU A 198 -23.62 4.86 29.60
C LEU A 198 -23.10 4.71 28.17
N LYS A 199 -22.54 5.77 27.58
CA LYS A 199 -21.96 5.76 26.23
C LYS A 199 -20.74 4.84 26.13
N LYS A 200 -19.92 4.73 27.18
CA LYS A 200 -18.74 3.88 27.24
C LYS A 200 -19.10 2.40 27.27
N TYR A 201 -20.03 2.00 28.13
CA TYR A 201 -20.35 0.57 28.35
C TYR A 201 -21.46 0.04 27.44
N ARG A 202 -22.37 0.90 26.95
CA ARG A 202 -23.49 0.52 26.07
C ARG A 202 -23.47 1.32 24.75
N ARG A 203 -22.32 1.28 24.07
CA ARG A 203 -22.02 2.08 22.85
C ARG A 203 -23.08 2.05 21.77
N ARG A 204 -23.78 0.93 21.51
CA ARG A 204 -24.71 0.79 20.37
C ARG A 204 -26.10 1.41 20.60
N ALA A 205 -26.57 1.46 21.83
CA ALA A 205 -27.87 2.01 22.17
C ALA A 205 -27.85 2.41 23.65
N PRO A 206 -27.17 3.51 24.04
CA PRO A 206 -26.99 3.87 25.44
C PRO A 206 -28.32 3.94 26.23
N ILE A 207 -29.38 4.38 25.57
CA ILE A 207 -30.78 4.31 26.01
C ILE A 207 -31.68 3.95 24.81
N ASN A 208 -32.81 3.30 25.08
CA ASN A 208 -33.86 2.90 24.13
C ASN A 208 -35.06 3.88 24.08
N GLY A 209 -35.20 4.75 25.07
CA GLY A 209 -36.27 5.75 25.12
C GLY A 209 -36.19 6.63 26.36
N ILE A 210 -36.90 7.75 26.33
CA ILE A 210 -36.99 8.71 27.44
C ILE A 210 -38.45 8.83 27.86
N LEU A 211 -38.73 8.66 29.14
CA LEU A 211 -40.04 8.88 29.74
C LEU A 211 -39.99 10.21 30.50
N ILE A 212 -40.89 11.11 30.18
CA ILE A 212 -41.03 12.38 30.87
C ILE A 212 -42.24 12.27 31.78
N ALA A 213 -41.99 12.16 33.08
CA ALA A 213 -43.03 12.13 34.10
C ALA A 213 -43.36 13.55 34.55
N VAL A 214 -44.63 13.93 34.40
CA VAL A 214 -45.15 15.25 34.78
C VAL A 214 -46.37 15.06 35.63
N SER A 215 -46.47 15.73 36.78
CA SER A 215 -47.66 15.65 37.62
C SER A 215 -48.77 16.54 37.04
N ILE A 216 -50.01 16.03 36.94
CA ILE A 216 -51.14 16.85 36.49
C ILE A 216 -51.35 18.06 37.41
N ALA A 217 -51.11 17.93 38.70
CA ALA A 217 -51.22 19.05 39.64
C ALA A 217 -50.20 20.16 39.37
N GLU A 218 -49.03 19.86 38.80
CA GLU A 218 -48.04 20.88 38.44
C GLU A 218 -48.47 21.71 37.22
N LEU A 219 -49.39 21.16 36.40
CA LEU A 219 -49.91 21.81 35.20
C LEU A 219 -51.26 22.52 35.43
N ARG A 220 -51.95 22.23 36.53
CA ARG A 220 -53.28 22.78 36.88
C ARG A 220 -53.23 24.03 37.79
N GLY A 221 -52.06 24.61 38.01
CA GLY A 221 -51.94 25.85 38.79
C GLY A 221 -52.57 27.06 38.10
N ASP A 222 -52.90 28.09 38.88
CA ASP A 222 -53.46 29.37 38.36
C ASP A 222 -52.50 30.11 37.41
N ASP A 223 -51.19 29.82 37.48
CA ASP A 223 -50.15 30.42 36.64
C ASP A 223 -49.69 29.49 35.49
N PRO A 224 -50.09 29.76 34.24
CA PRO A 224 -49.67 28.96 33.08
C PRO A 224 -48.14 29.02 32.80
N GLU A 225 -47.42 30.01 33.35
CA GLU A 225 -45.96 30.10 33.20
C GLU A 225 -45.23 28.93 33.87
N VAL A 226 -45.79 28.35 34.93
CA VAL A 226 -45.19 27.23 35.65
C VAL A 226 -45.03 26.02 34.73
N GLY A 227 -46.08 25.67 33.98
CA GLY A 227 -46.05 24.56 33.01
C GLY A 227 -45.07 24.82 31.87
N ILE A 228 -44.99 26.05 31.37
CA ILE A 228 -44.06 26.43 30.28
C ILE A 228 -42.60 26.38 30.76
N LYS A 229 -42.31 26.88 31.97
CA LYS A 229 -40.96 26.79 32.57
C LYS A 229 -40.53 25.34 32.78
N LEU A 230 -41.45 24.49 33.24
CA LEU A 230 -41.20 23.06 33.39
C LEU A 230 -40.88 22.40 32.04
N ALA A 231 -41.67 22.69 30.99
CA ALA A 231 -41.44 22.19 29.64
C ALA A 231 -40.06 22.59 29.10
N ARG A 232 -39.67 23.87 29.26
CA ARG A 232 -38.33 24.37 28.86
C ARG A 232 -37.20 23.66 29.59
N SER A 233 -37.33 23.45 30.91
CA SER A 233 -36.33 22.75 31.70
C SER A 233 -36.16 21.29 31.24
N LEU A 234 -37.27 20.56 31.09
CA LEU A 234 -37.25 19.17 30.64
C LEU A 234 -36.71 19.03 29.22
N ARG A 235 -37.06 19.96 28.32
CA ARG A 235 -36.50 20.02 26.96
C ARG A 235 -34.98 20.14 26.97
N LYS A 236 -34.42 21.03 27.80
CA LYS A 236 -32.96 21.18 27.94
C LYS A 236 -32.31 19.87 28.38
N ARG A 237 -32.94 19.10 29.27
CA ARG A 237 -32.42 17.79 29.70
C ARG A 237 -32.47 16.73 28.61
N VAL A 238 -33.55 16.70 27.84
CA VAL A 238 -33.65 15.82 26.66
C VAL A 238 -32.58 16.18 25.62
N GLN A 239 -32.31 17.48 25.43
CA GLN A 239 -31.23 17.95 24.56
C GLN A 239 -29.86 17.48 25.05
N ASP A 240 -29.54 17.69 26.34
CA ASP A 240 -28.29 17.22 26.97
C ASP A 240 -28.07 15.71 26.72
N LEU A 241 -29.13 14.89 26.81
CA LEU A 241 -29.08 13.46 26.52
C LEU A 241 -28.79 13.16 25.06
N ILE A 242 -29.53 13.78 24.14
CA ILE A 242 -29.38 13.56 22.69
C ILE A 242 -27.96 13.95 22.25
N GLU A 243 -27.46 15.10 22.71
CA GLU A 243 -26.13 15.61 22.39
C GLU A 243 -25.02 14.71 22.93
N ARG A 244 -25.09 14.33 24.22
CA ARG A 244 -24.01 13.57 24.84
C ARG A 244 -23.99 12.11 24.38
N LEU A 245 -25.16 11.47 24.33
CA LEU A 245 -25.29 10.06 23.97
C LEU A 245 -25.28 9.81 22.45
N GLU A 246 -25.43 10.85 21.63
CA GLU A 246 -25.47 10.77 20.16
C GLU A 246 -26.58 9.82 19.63
N VAL A 247 -27.73 9.80 20.30
CA VAL A 247 -28.89 8.96 19.92
C VAL A 247 -30.18 9.76 19.88
N PHE A 248 -31.04 9.44 18.90
CA PHE A 248 -32.40 9.96 18.83
C PHE A 248 -33.36 8.96 19.47
N ALA A 249 -33.59 9.13 20.77
CA ALA A 249 -34.49 8.29 21.54
C ALA A 249 -35.94 8.78 21.42
N PRO A 250 -36.94 7.88 21.27
CA PRO A 250 -38.34 8.24 21.37
C PRO A 250 -38.68 8.76 22.77
N VAL A 251 -39.50 9.80 22.82
CA VAL A 251 -39.91 10.48 24.05
C VAL A 251 -41.39 10.22 24.33
N TYR A 252 -41.67 9.63 25.49
CA TYR A 252 -43.01 9.32 26.00
C TYR A 252 -43.35 10.30 27.10
N VAL A 253 -44.46 11.03 26.99
CA VAL A 253 -44.90 11.94 28.05
C VAL A 253 -45.92 11.21 28.92
N VAL A 254 -45.64 11.10 30.22
CA VAL A 254 -46.51 10.42 31.18
C VAL A 254 -47.01 11.45 32.18
N PHE A 255 -48.29 11.79 32.06
CA PHE A 255 -49.02 12.63 33.00
C PHE A 255 -49.42 11.77 34.20
N THR A 256 -48.66 11.90 35.26
CA THR A 256 -48.82 11.20 36.54
C THR A 256 -49.80 11.93 37.45
N LYS A 257 -50.24 11.24 38.51
CA LYS A 257 -51.21 11.75 39.50
C LYS A 257 -52.53 12.18 38.88
N ALA A 258 -53.04 11.37 37.94
CA ALA A 258 -54.33 11.63 37.30
C ALA A 258 -55.51 11.58 38.27
N ASP A 259 -55.33 10.94 39.42
CA ASP A 259 -56.25 10.91 40.56
C ASP A 259 -56.53 12.29 41.18
N LEU A 260 -55.64 13.26 40.98
CA LEU A 260 -55.85 14.64 41.44
C LEU A 260 -56.84 15.41 40.56
N ILE A 261 -57.33 14.82 39.47
CA ILE A 261 -58.48 15.33 38.71
C ILE A 261 -59.75 14.99 39.49
N ALA A 262 -60.57 16.01 39.76
CA ALA A 262 -61.80 15.83 40.50
C ALA A 262 -62.71 14.78 39.83
N GLY A 263 -63.21 13.84 40.65
CA GLY A 263 -64.04 12.73 40.21
C GLY A 263 -63.29 11.49 39.69
N PHE A 264 -61.96 11.51 39.54
CA PHE A 264 -61.20 10.36 39.01
C PHE A 264 -61.39 9.09 39.85
N ALA A 265 -61.17 9.19 41.16
CA ALA A 265 -61.22 8.04 42.06
C ALA A 265 -62.62 7.41 42.07
N GLU A 266 -63.66 8.25 42.11
CA GLU A 266 -65.07 7.82 42.05
C GLU A 266 -65.42 7.19 40.69
N PHE A 267 -64.95 7.79 39.59
CA PHE A 267 -65.22 7.32 38.24
C PHE A 267 -64.64 5.91 37.98
N PHE A 268 -63.42 5.67 38.46
CA PHE A 268 -62.72 4.39 38.26
C PHE A 268 -62.79 3.44 39.46
N ALA A 269 -63.54 3.78 40.52
CA ALA A 269 -63.67 2.94 41.71
C ALA A 269 -64.11 1.50 41.40
N ARG A 270 -65.03 1.35 40.44
CA ARG A 270 -65.59 0.07 40.00
C ARG A 270 -64.92 -0.54 38.77
N ALA A 271 -63.86 0.09 38.24
CA ALA A 271 -63.13 -0.46 37.09
C ALA A 271 -62.50 -1.81 37.45
N GLU A 272 -62.66 -2.81 36.58
CA GLU A 272 -62.05 -4.12 36.77
C GLU A 272 -60.53 -4.04 36.67
N ARG A 273 -59.81 -5.01 37.27
CA ARG A 273 -58.35 -5.05 37.24
C ARG A 273 -57.77 -4.95 35.82
N THR A 274 -58.36 -5.68 34.87
CA THR A 274 -57.95 -5.67 33.47
C THR A 274 -58.08 -4.28 32.84
N GLU A 275 -59.13 -3.53 33.19
CA GLU A 275 -59.35 -2.17 32.74
C GLU A 275 -58.38 -1.18 33.37
N ARG A 276 -58.11 -1.34 34.68
CA ARG A 276 -57.08 -0.55 35.39
C ARG A 276 -55.70 -0.78 34.81
N GLU A 277 -55.41 -1.95 34.26
CA GLU A 277 -54.12 -2.25 33.66
C GLU A 277 -54.02 -1.76 32.20
N ARG A 278 -55.11 -1.33 31.54
CA ARG A 278 -55.09 -0.85 30.15
C ARG A 278 -54.21 0.40 29.99
N VAL A 279 -53.85 0.70 28.75
CA VAL A 279 -53.15 1.95 28.44
C VAL A 279 -54.18 3.06 28.28
N TRP A 280 -54.06 4.13 29.06
CA TRP A 280 -54.89 5.33 28.90
C TRP A 280 -54.06 6.47 28.33
N GLY A 281 -54.26 6.78 27.05
CA GLY A 281 -53.44 7.74 26.31
C GLY A 281 -53.44 7.46 24.81
N ALA A 282 -52.49 8.06 24.09
CA ALA A 282 -52.37 7.91 22.65
C ALA A 282 -50.91 7.80 22.20
N THR A 283 -50.70 6.92 21.21
CA THR A 283 -49.39 6.50 20.72
C THR A 283 -49.26 6.86 19.23
N MET A 284 -48.40 7.81 18.89
CA MET A 284 -48.23 8.31 17.51
C MET A 284 -47.34 7.36 16.70
N PRO A 285 -47.71 6.95 15.47
CA PRO A 285 -46.85 6.13 14.62
C PRO A 285 -45.45 6.73 14.47
N TYR A 286 -44.40 5.91 14.64
CA TYR A 286 -43.03 6.40 14.71
C TYR A 286 -42.60 7.09 13.40
N LYS A 287 -42.41 8.41 13.47
CA LYS A 287 -41.90 9.26 12.38
C LYS A 287 -40.86 10.21 12.93
N ARG A 288 -39.59 9.96 12.61
CA ARG A 288 -38.45 10.75 13.12
C ARG A 288 -38.53 12.25 12.82
N ASN A 289 -39.07 12.61 11.66
CA ASN A 289 -39.15 14.00 11.20
C ASN A 289 -40.60 14.52 11.19
N ALA A 290 -41.46 14.03 12.10
CA ALA A 290 -42.81 14.58 12.22
C ALA A 290 -42.73 16.08 12.58
N GLY A 291 -43.43 16.94 11.82
CA GLY A 291 -43.51 18.36 12.11
C GLY A 291 -44.31 18.62 13.39
N SER A 292 -44.01 19.72 14.09
CA SER A 292 -44.75 20.15 15.30
C SER A 292 -46.27 20.26 15.05
N GLN A 293 -46.68 20.76 13.88
CA GLN A 293 -48.09 20.82 13.48
C GLN A 293 -48.78 19.45 13.41
N GLN A 294 -48.12 18.43 12.87
CA GLN A 294 -48.68 17.07 12.78
C GLN A 294 -48.87 16.45 14.17
N MET A 295 -47.94 16.73 15.08
CA MET A 295 -48.04 16.29 16.47
C MET A 295 -49.20 16.98 17.20
N MET A 296 -49.40 18.29 16.96
CA MET A 296 -50.53 19.02 17.52
C MET A 296 -51.88 18.51 17.03
N ALA A 297 -52.01 18.27 15.72
CA ALA A 297 -53.22 17.71 15.15
C ALA A 297 -53.51 16.29 15.70
N PHE A 298 -52.46 15.48 15.87
CA PHE A 298 -52.57 14.18 16.52
C PHE A 298 -53.08 14.30 17.95
N PHE A 299 -52.47 15.17 18.76
CA PHE A 299 -52.88 15.40 20.16
C PHE A 299 -54.34 15.85 20.26
N ASP A 300 -54.75 16.83 19.46
CA ASP A 300 -56.13 17.34 19.49
C ASP A 300 -57.14 16.24 19.18
N HIS A 301 -56.92 15.49 18.10
CA HIS A 301 -57.79 14.39 17.70
C HIS A 301 -57.86 13.31 18.78
N SER A 302 -56.70 12.82 19.25
CA SER A 302 -56.67 11.72 20.22
C SER A 302 -57.17 12.15 21.61
N PHE A 303 -57.02 13.43 21.99
CA PHE A 303 -57.56 13.94 23.24
C PHE A 303 -59.09 14.05 23.18
N ASP A 304 -59.65 14.47 22.05
CA ASP A 304 -61.10 14.53 21.82
C ASP A 304 -61.72 13.12 21.82
N GLU A 305 -61.02 12.13 21.27
CA GLU A 305 -61.41 10.72 21.34
C GLU A 305 -61.44 10.19 22.79
N LEU A 306 -60.40 10.48 23.59
CA LEU A 306 -60.38 10.12 25.02
C LEU A 306 -61.52 10.80 25.80
N CYS A 307 -61.77 12.09 25.56
CA CYS A 307 -62.88 12.81 26.18
C CYS A 307 -64.24 12.21 25.81
N SER A 308 -64.42 11.83 24.54
CA SER A 308 -65.67 11.24 24.05
C SER A 308 -65.89 9.86 24.65
N GLY A 309 -64.85 9.02 24.70
CA GLY A 309 -64.89 7.72 25.36
C GLY A 309 -65.23 7.82 26.85
N LEU A 310 -64.69 8.82 27.57
CA LEU A 310 -65.06 9.06 28.96
C LEU A 310 -66.52 9.48 29.14
N LYS A 311 -67.08 10.27 28.21
CA LYS A 311 -68.51 10.64 28.22
C LYS A 311 -69.39 9.42 27.97
N GLU A 312 -69.04 8.57 27.01
CA GLU A 312 -69.77 7.33 26.74
C GLU A 312 -69.73 6.36 27.93
N LEU A 313 -68.55 6.18 28.53
CA LEU A 313 -68.38 5.40 29.76
C LEU A 313 -69.17 5.98 30.93
N SER A 314 -69.20 7.30 31.07
CA SER A 314 -70.04 7.97 32.06
C SER A 314 -71.51 7.60 31.86
N VAL A 315 -72.06 7.75 30.64
CA VAL A 315 -73.46 7.38 30.34
C VAL A 315 -73.73 5.90 30.62
N ALA A 316 -72.80 5.02 30.25
CA ALA A 316 -72.92 3.59 30.54
C ALA A 316 -72.95 3.32 32.05
N ASN A 317 -72.01 3.89 32.82
CA ASN A 317 -71.95 3.76 34.27
C ASN A 317 -73.22 4.32 34.95
N MET A 318 -73.71 5.47 34.50
CA MET A 318 -74.96 6.06 34.98
C MET A 318 -76.17 5.16 34.74
N SER A 319 -76.21 4.50 33.58
CA SER A 319 -77.30 3.58 33.23
C SER A 319 -77.34 2.31 34.09
N GLN A 320 -76.18 1.87 34.59
CA GLN A 320 -76.04 0.70 35.47
C GLN A 320 -76.37 1.03 36.94
N GLN A 321 -76.22 2.28 37.36
CA GLN A 321 -76.41 2.72 38.76
C GLN A 321 -77.84 3.16 39.11
N ARG A 322 -78.88 2.71 38.38
CA ARG A 322 -80.28 3.16 38.54
C ARG A 322 -80.89 3.01 39.95
N ARG A 323 -80.26 2.29 40.89
CA ARG A 323 -80.80 2.01 42.24
C ARG A 323 -79.94 2.54 43.40
N ASP A 324 -78.72 2.99 43.14
CA ASP A 324 -77.82 3.55 44.16
C ASP A 324 -77.69 5.07 43.96
N ARG A 325 -77.34 5.80 45.03
CA ARG A 325 -76.91 7.19 44.90
C ARG A 325 -75.64 7.22 44.05
N MET A 326 -75.74 7.80 42.86
CA MET A 326 -74.61 7.93 41.95
C MET A 326 -73.55 8.86 42.55
N GLU A 327 -72.30 8.40 42.57
CA GLU A 327 -71.18 9.24 42.98
C GLU A 327 -71.03 10.42 41.99
N PRO A 328 -70.96 11.68 42.47
CA PRO A 328 -70.90 12.86 41.60
C PRO A 328 -69.78 12.80 40.55
N GLY A 329 -68.66 12.18 40.88
CA GLY A 329 -67.49 11.97 40.03
C GLY A 329 -67.77 11.20 38.75
N VAL A 330 -68.77 10.32 38.74
CA VAL A 330 -69.18 9.58 37.52
C VAL A 330 -69.60 10.55 36.42
N PHE A 331 -70.25 11.66 36.79
CA PHE A 331 -70.70 12.70 35.88
C PHE A 331 -69.68 13.82 35.68
N THR A 332 -69.01 14.26 36.76
CA THR A 332 -68.13 15.44 36.70
C THR A 332 -66.76 15.15 36.10
N PHE A 333 -66.24 13.93 36.22
CA PHE A 333 -64.89 13.60 35.77
C PHE A 333 -64.62 13.86 34.28
N PRO A 334 -65.48 13.46 33.32
CA PRO A 334 -65.26 13.79 31.90
C PRO A 334 -65.20 15.30 31.62
N LEU A 335 -65.95 16.11 32.40
CA LEU A 335 -65.96 17.57 32.27
C LEU A 335 -64.67 18.17 32.84
N GLU A 336 -64.21 17.69 34.00
CA GLU A 336 -62.95 18.10 34.62
C GLU A 336 -61.74 17.66 33.79
N PHE A 337 -61.78 16.46 33.19
CA PHE A 337 -60.74 16.01 32.27
C PHE A 337 -60.70 16.85 30.99
N ALA A 338 -61.82 17.38 30.51
CA ALA A 338 -61.79 18.26 29.34
C ALA A 338 -61.06 19.60 29.62
N THR A 339 -61.05 20.08 30.87
CA THR A 339 -60.42 21.38 31.21
C THR A 339 -58.90 21.35 31.13
N ILE A 340 -58.27 20.19 31.35
CA ILE A 340 -56.81 20.05 31.29
C ILE A 340 -56.25 20.07 29.87
N ARG A 341 -57.09 20.07 28.83
CA ARG A 341 -56.63 20.12 27.43
C ARG A 341 -55.66 21.25 27.15
N ALA A 342 -56.01 22.46 27.57
CA ALA A 342 -55.23 23.67 27.30
C ALA A 342 -53.83 23.64 27.96
N PRO A 343 -53.68 23.37 29.27
CA PRO A 343 -52.36 23.31 29.89
C PRO A 343 -51.49 22.18 29.32
N LEU A 344 -52.07 21.00 29.04
CA LEU A 344 -51.33 19.88 28.43
C LEU A 344 -50.83 20.21 27.03
N ARG A 345 -51.69 20.85 26.21
CA ARG A 345 -51.32 21.30 24.86
C ARG A 345 -50.16 22.30 24.92
N SER A 346 -50.27 23.32 25.77
CA SER A 346 -49.22 24.33 25.95
C SER A 346 -47.88 23.69 26.33
N PHE A 347 -47.91 22.77 27.30
CA PHE A 347 -46.74 22.01 27.72
C PHE A 347 -46.09 21.22 26.57
N LEU A 348 -46.88 20.48 25.79
CA LEU A 348 -46.38 19.67 24.67
C LEU A 348 -45.82 20.52 23.53
N VAL A 349 -46.45 21.65 23.21
CA VAL A 349 -45.93 22.60 22.21
C VAL A 349 -44.55 23.07 22.62
N THR A 350 -44.38 23.55 23.85
CA THR A 350 -43.09 24.07 24.33
C THR A 350 -42.01 22.99 24.37
N LEU A 351 -42.35 21.78 24.82
CA LEU A 351 -41.39 20.67 24.94
C LEU A 351 -40.85 20.20 23.59
N PHE A 352 -41.67 20.22 22.53
CA PHE A 352 -41.34 19.68 21.20
C PHE A 352 -41.28 20.73 20.07
N GLU A 353 -41.28 22.02 20.41
CA GLU A 353 -41.14 23.13 19.47
C GLU A 353 -39.90 22.96 18.56
N ASP A 354 -39.99 23.40 17.31
CA ASP A 354 -38.90 23.28 16.34
C ASP A 354 -37.87 24.39 16.54
N ASN A 355 -36.60 24.06 16.82
CA ASN A 355 -35.51 25.03 16.97
C ASN A 355 -34.32 24.63 16.09
N PRO A 356 -33.86 25.48 15.14
CA PRO A 356 -32.72 25.18 14.27
C PRO A 356 -31.39 24.89 14.99
N PHE A 357 -31.22 25.43 16.20
CA PHE A 357 -29.99 25.32 16.98
C PHE A 357 -30.00 24.17 17.99
N GLN A 358 -31.11 23.44 18.10
CA GLN A 358 -31.26 22.33 19.05
C GLN A 358 -31.75 21.08 18.34
N PHE A 359 -31.36 19.91 18.85
CA PHE A 359 -31.94 18.66 18.36
C PHE A 359 -33.41 18.55 18.77
N LYS A 360 -34.27 18.26 17.80
CA LYS A 360 -35.69 18.03 18.05
C LYS A 360 -35.91 16.70 18.78
N PRO A 361 -36.56 16.67 19.96
CA PRO A 361 -36.99 15.42 20.59
C PRO A 361 -38.01 14.67 19.72
N VAL A 362 -37.91 13.33 19.65
CA VAL A 362 -38.83 12.53 18.85
C VAL A 362 -40.07 12.18 19.68
N PHE A 363 -41.17 12.90 19.47
CA PHE A 363 -42.45 12.62 20.14
C PHE A 363 -42.98 11.22 19.76
N ARG A 364 -43.33 10.41 20.76
CA ARG A 364 -43.88 9.07 20.56
C ARG A 364 -45.32 8.90 21.05
N GLY A 365 -45.71 9.63 22.08
CA GLY A 365 -47.08 9.57 22.62
C GLY A 365 -47.19 10.21 24.00
N TYR A 366 -48.42 10.33 24.48
CA TYR A 366 -48.74 10.83 25.80
C TYR A 366 -49.73 9.91 26.52
N TYR A 367 -49.60 9.79 27.84
CA TYR A 367 -50.33 8.82 28.65
C TYR A 367 -50.68 9.39 30.02
N PHE A 368 -51.76 8.90 30.62
CA PHE A 368 -52.23 9.28 31.94
C PHE A 368 -52.15 8.11 32.90
N THR A 369 -51.62 8.35 34.11
CA THR A 369 -51.37 7.30 35.10
C THR A 369 -51.62 7.81 36.52
N SER A 370 -51.97 6.88 37.43
CA SER A 370 -52.05 7.15 38.87
C SER A 370 -51.41 5.97 39.61
N ALA A 371 -50.40 6.24 40.44
CA ALA A 371 -49.68 5.19 41.15
C ALA A 371 -50.21 4.97 42.57
N LEU A 372 -50.49 6.07 43.28
CA LEU A 372 -51.11 6.11 44.60
C LEU A 372 -52.25 7.12 44.52
N GLN A 373 -53.38 6.83 45.17
CA GLN A 373 -54.51 7.74 45.27
C GLN A 373 -54.44 8.47 46.61
N GLU A 374 -53.42 9.33 46.76
CA GLU A 374 -53.17 10.14 47.94
C GLU A 374 -53.30 11.62 47.58
N GLY A 375 -54.34 12.28 48.10
CA GLY A 375 -54.56 13.72 47.92
C GLY A 375 -56.04 14.10 47.84
N ALA A 376 -56.34 15.35 48.19
CA ALA A 376 -57.65 15.95 48.00
C ALA A 376 -57.75 16.48 46.56
N ALA A 377 -58.62 15.89 45.75
CA ALA A 377 -58.84 16.35 44.38
C ALA A 377 -59.67 17.66 44.40
N ALA A 378 -59.11 18.74 43.87
CA ALA A 378 -59.81 20.02 43.77
C ALA A 378 -60.55 20.12 42.41
N SER A 379 -61.85 20.41 42.43
CA SER A 379 -62.63 20.73 41.23
C SER A 379 -62.43 22.20 40.85
N GLU A 380 -61.93 22.43 39.63
CA GLU A 380 -61.78 23.80 39.12
C GLU A 380 -63.12 24.42 38.76
N GLN A 381 -64.06 23.62 38.25
CA GLN A 381 -65.37 24.12 37.87
C GLN A 381 -66.17 24.56 39.10
N SER A 382 -66.16 23.75 40.16
CA SER A 382 -66.78 24.13 41.43
C SER A 382 -66.13 25.37 42.03
N GLN A 383 -64.81 25.51 41.97
CA GLN A 383 -64.12 26.72 42.43
C GLN A 383 -64.43 27.96 41.58
N ARG A 384 -64.46 27.84 40.26
CA ARG A 384 -64.84 28.95 39.36
C ARG A 384 -66.29 29.37 39.58
N LEU A 385 -67.19 28.40 39.77
CA LEU A 385 -68.59 28.65 40.08
C LEU A 385 -68.72 29.32 41.47
N ALA A 386 -68.03 28.79 42.48
CA ALA A 386 -68.01 29.36 43.81
C ALA A 386 -67.45 30.79 43.83
N LYS A 387 -66.36 31.07 43.11
CA LYS A 387 -65.83 32.42 42.92
C LYS A 387 -66.82 33.33 42.20
N ARG A 388 -67.46 32.86 41.13
CA ARG A 388 -68.41 33.64 40.32
C ARG A 388 -69.71 33.98 41.07
N PHE A 389 -70.16 33.09 41.94
CA PHE A 389 -71.42 33.22 42.69
C PHE A 389 -71.22 33.51 44.18
N ALA A 390 -69.98 33.79 44.61
CA ALA A 390 -69.59 34.04 45.99
C ALA A 390 -70.08 32.96 47.00
N LEU A 391 -69.99 31.69 46.60
CA LEU A 391 -70.42 30.54 47.42
C LEU A 391 -69.25 30.01 48.26
N SER A 392 -69.53 29.57 49.48
CA SER A 392 -68.59 28.81 50.32
C SER A 392 -68.70 27.31 49.99
N LEU A 393 -67.60 26.71 49.52
CA LEU A 393 -67.52 25.27 49.29
C LEU A 393 -67.21 24.58 50.63
N PRO A 394 -67.90 23.48 50.99
CA PRO A 394 -67.48 22.63 52.10
C PRO A 394 -66.09 22.04 51.82
N ASP A 395 -65.27 21.85 52.85
CA ASP A 395 -64.02 21.09 52.72
C ASP A 395 -64.36 19.68 52.21
N ALA A 396 -63.69 19.27 51.13
CA ALA A 396 -63.87 17.94 50.58
C ALA A 396 -63.47 16.91 51.66
N PRO A 397 -64.31 15.90 51.94
CA PRO A 397 -63.93 14.84 52.88
C PRO A 397 -62.64 14.17 52.37
N PRO A 398 -61.70 13.80 53.26
CA PRO A 398 -60.52 13.07 52.85
C PRO A 398 -60.96 11.79 52.12
N SER A 399 -60.43 11.61 50.92
CA SER A 399 -60.68 10.45 50.06
C SER A 399 -60.57 9.17 50.90
N ALA A 400 -61.68 8.42 51.04
CA ALA A 400 -61.66 7.14 51.75
C ALA A 400 -60.62 6.23 51.09
N GLY A 401 -59.65 5.76 51.87
CA GLY A 401 -58.40 5.16 51.42
C GLY A 401 -58.51 4.27 50.18
N GLY A 402 -58.04 4.79 49.05
CA GLY A 402 -57.93 4.06 47.79
C GLY A 402 -56.81 3.05 47.87
N GLY A 403 -57.09 1.80 47.50
CA GLY A 403 -56.14 0.70 47.56
C GLY A 403 -54.84 0.98 46.80
N GLN A 404 -53.75 0.32 47.19
CA GLN A 404 -52.39 0.50 46.66
C GLN A 404 -52.19 0.04 45.20
N SER A 405 -53.25 -0.10 44.41
CA SER A 405 -53.18 -0.58 43.03
C SER A 405 -53.00 0.60 42.05
N GLY A 406 -51.92 0.59 41.29
CA GLY A 406 -51.69 1.56 40.22
C GLY A 406 -52.71 1.43 39.08
N PHE A 407 -53.13 2.59 38.54
CA PHE A 407 -53.96 2.71 37.34
C PHE A 407 -53.12 3.07 36.12
N PHE A 408 -53.36 2.34 35.04
CA PHE A 408 -52.88 2.49 33.68
C PHE A 408 -51.36 2.40 33.49
N LEU A 409 -50.66 1.70 34.40
CA LEU A 409 -49.20 1.58 34.39
C LEU A 409 -48.70 0.29 33.70
N LEU A 410 -49.26 -0.89 34.04
CA LEU A 410 -48.68 -2.18 33.64
C LEU A 410 -48.54 -2.34 32.13
N ASN A 411 -49.65 -2.25 31.38
CA ASN A 411 -49.59 -2.42 29.93
C ASN A 411 -48.93 -1.23 29.22
N LEU A 412 -48.86 -0.05 29.85
CA LEU A 412 -48.12 1.09 29.32
C LEU A 412 -46.62 0.75 29.24
N PHE A 413 -46.05 0.25 30.33
CA PHE A 413 -44.66 -0.20 30.34
C PHE A 413 -44.45 -1.40 29.41
N ARG A 414 -45.25 -2.46 29.56
CA ARG A 414 -45.02 -3.72 28.85
C ARG A 414 -45.31 -3.64 27.35
N ASN A 415 -46.48 -3.12 26.97
CA ASN A 415 -46.99 -3.25 25.60
C ASN A 415 -46.64 -2.03 24.72
N VAL A 416 -46.26 -0.89 25.31
CA VAL A 416 -45.94 0.34 24.57
C VAL A 416 -44.48 0.70 24.72
N ILE A 417 -44.02 0.93 25.96
CA ILE A 417 -42.66 1.41 26.20
C ILE A 417 -41.65 0.32 25.84
N PHE A 418 -41.69 -0.86 26.46
CA PHE A 418 -40.71 -1.92 26.21
C PHE A 418 -40.86 -2.61 24.85
N ALA A 419 -42.06 -2.59 24.26
CA ALA A 419 -42.30 -3.10 22.91
C ALA A 419 -41.52 -2.30 21.83
N ASP A 420 -41.21 -1.03 22.10
CA ASP A 420 -40.51 -0.12 21.19
C ASP A 420 -38.97 -0.26 21.23
N LYS A 421 -38.43 -1.37 21.78
CA LYS A 421 -36.98 -1.57 22.00
C LYS A 421 -36.09 -1.32 20.78
N ASP A 422 -36.59 -1.56 19.57
CA ASP A 422 -35.84 -1.46 18.32
C ASP A 422 -35.91 -0.09 17.64
N LEU A 423 -36.63 0.89 18.23
CA LEU A 423 -36.83 2.22 17.61
C LEU A 423 -35.61 3.16 17.72
N VAL A 424 -34.57 2.80 18.48
CA VAL A 424 -33.39 3.66 18.64
C VAL A 424 -32.40 3.49 17.50
N SER A 425 -32.20 4.58 16.76
CA SER A 425 -31.14 4.69 15.77
C SER A 425 -29.98 5.52 16.31
N GLN A 426 -28.77 4.98 16.21
CA GLN A 426 -27.55 5.75 16.46
C GLN A 426 -27.37 6.87 15.44
N TYR A 427 -26.80 7.99 15.86
CA TYR A 427 -26.14 8.91 14.94
C TYR A 427 -24.88 8.23 14.38
N ALA A 428 -25.04 7.31 13.43
CA ALA A 428 -23.91 6.78 12.68
C ALA A 428 -23.32 7.95 11.88
N SER A 429 -22.27 8.57 12.43
CA SER A 429 -21.53 9.64 11.76
C SER A 429 -21.23 9.19 10.34
N LYS A 430 -21.83 9.88 9.36
CA LYS A 430 -21.69 9.59 7.93
C LYS A 430 -20.20 9.51 7.54
N HIS A 431 -19.32 10.19 8.27
CA HIS A 431 -17.87 10.14 8.08
C HIS A 431 -17.25 8.78 8.36
N LYS A 432 -17.61 8.07 9.43
CA LYS A 432 -17.04 6.73 9.73
C LYS A 432 -17.43 5.69 8.68
N VAL A 433 -18.67 5.78 8.20
CA VAL A 433 -19.19 4.91 7.14
C VAL A 433 -18.53 5.25 5.80
N LYS A 434 -18.44 6.53 5.44
CA LYS A 434 -17.74 7.00 4.23
C LYS A 434 -16.26 6.64 4.24
N LEU A 435 -15.55 6.76 5.36
CA LEU A 435 -14.14 6.39 5.47
C LEU A 435 -13.93 4.88 5.29
N THR A 436 -14.86 4.06 5.80
CA THR A 436 -14.82 2.61 5.60
C THR A 436 -15.04 2.24 4.13
N TYR A 437 -15.99 2.92 3.46
CA TYR A 437 -16.20 2.75 2.02
C TYR A 437 -14.99 3.24 1.22
N ALA A 438 -14.43 4.40 1.55
CA ALA A 438 -13.25 4.95 0.87
C ALA A 438 -12.04 4.03 1.00
N ALA A 439 -11.79 3.46 2.18
CA ALA A 439 -10.72 2.49 2.39
C ALA A 439 -10.96 1.19 1.59
N PHE A 440 -12.21 0.72 1.52
CA PHE A 440 -12.57 -0.45 0.71
C PHE A 440 -12.37 -0.19 -0.79
N PHE A 441 -12.86 0.93 -1.31
CA PHE A 441 -12.67 1.30 -2.72
C PHE A 441 -11.20 1.53 -3.07
N ALA A 442 -10.43 2.18 -2.20
CA ALA A 442 -8.99 2.37 -2.39
C ALA A 442 -8.24 1.02 -2.45
N ALA A 443 -8.57 0.07 -1.57
CA ALA A 443 -7.99 -1.26 -1.59
C ALA A 443 -8.36 -2.04 -2.87
N ALA A 444 -9.62 -1.96 -3.32
CA ALA A 444 -10.06 -2.61 -4.55
C ALA A 444 -9.37 -2.06 -5.79
N VAL A 445 -9.22 -0.73 -5.89
CA VAL A 445 -8.50 -0.07 -7.00
C VAL A 445 -7.03 -0.48 -7.01
N LEU A 446 -6.36 -0.43 -5.85
CA LEU A 446 -4.93 -0.78 -5.75
C LEU A 446 -4.68 -2.24 -6.16
N LEU A 447 -5.57 -3.15 -5.75
CA LEU A 447 -5.51 -4.55 -6.14
C LEU A 447 -5.76 -4.75 -7.65
N GLY A 448 -6.74 -4.04 -8.21
CA GLY A 448 -7.02 -4.06 -9.66
C GLY A 448 -5.82 -3.59 -10.50
N VAL A 449 -5.19 -2.48 -10.11
CA VAL A 449 -3.99 -1.94 -10.77
C VAL A 449 -2.81 -2.91 -10.67
N SER A 450 -2.61 -3.52 -9.49
CA SER A 450 -1.51 -4.48 -9.28
C SER A 450 -1.67 -5.71 -10.17
N LEU A 451 -2.88 -6.27 -10.25
CA LEU A 451 -3.17 -7.43 -11.10
C LEU A 451 -3.11 -7.09 -12.58
N GLY A 452 -3.59 -5.91 -12.99
CA GLY A 452 -3.43 -5.42 -14.36
C GLY A 452 -1.96 -5.29 -14.77
N GLY A 453 -1.12 -4.73 -13.89
CA GLY A 453 0.33 -4.65 -14.09
C GLY A 453 0.99 -6.02 -14.19
N TRP A 454 0.60 -6.99 -13.36
CA TRP A 454 1.08 -8.38 -13.45
C TRP A 454 0.67 -9.06 -14.76
N SER A 455 -0.58 -8.90 -15.20
CA SER A 455 -1.05 -9.47 -16.46
C SER A 455 -0.30 -8.90 -17.66
N TRP A 456 -0.05 -7.59 -17.67
CA TRP A 456 0.73 -6.96 -18.73
C TRP A 456 2.18 -7.46 -18.73
N SER A 457 2.78 -7.60 -17.53
CA SER A 457 4.12 -8.16 -17.37
C SER A 457 4.23 -9.60 -17.90
N TYR A 458 3.24 -10.43 -17.60
CA TYR A 458 3.19 -11.83 -18.06
C TYR A 458 3.12 -11.93 -19.59
N LEU A 459 2.22 -11.17 -20.22
CA LEU A 459 2.08 -11.15 -21.67
C LEU A 459 3.34 -10.64 -22.36
N GLY A 460 3.97 -9.59 -21.82
CA GLY A 460 5.23 -9.08 -22.34
C GLY A 460 6.36 -10.11 -22.26
N ASN A 461 6.49 -10.81 -21.13
CA ASN A 461 7.50 -11.86 -20.96
C ASN A 461 7.23 -13.08 -21.86
N ARG A 462 5.96 -13.49 -22.04
CA ARG A 462 5.59 -14.56 -22.98
C ARG A 462 5.95 -14.18 -24.41
N GLN A 463 5.72 -12.94 -24.81
CA GLN A 463 6.12 -12.44 -26.12
C GLN A 463 7.65 -12.40 -26.28
N LEU A 464 8.39 -11.97 -25.26
CA LEU A 464 9.85 -11.96 -25.27
C LEU A 464 10.41 -13.37 -25.50
N VAL A 465 9.91 -14.37 -24.76
CA VAL A 465 10.31 -15.78 -24.93
C VAL A 465 10.00 -16.27 -26.34
N SER A 466 8.81 -15.97 -26.86
CA SER A 466 8.41 -16.33 -28.23
C SER A 466 9.33 -15.73 -29.29
N ASN A 467 9.71 -14.46 -29.14
CA ASN A 467 10.63 -13.79 -30.06
C ASN A 467 12.02 -14.44 -30.04
N VAL A 468 12.55 -14.75 -28.86
CA VAL A 468 13.85 -15.45 -28.71
C VAL A 468 13.79 -16.83 -29.36
N GLN A 469 12.68 -17.56 -29.16
CA GLN A 469 12.50 -18.88 -29.76
C GLN A 469 12.42 -18.80 -31.30
N ALA A 470 11.75 -17.80 -31.84
CA ALA A 470 11.70 -17.58 -33.29
C ALA A 470 13.08 -17.25 -33.89
N ASP A 471 13.92 -16.48 -33.18
CA ASP A 471 15.30 -16.20 -33.60
C ASP A 471 16.16 -17.47 -33.58
N LEU A 472 16.03 -18.30 -32.54
CA LEU A 472 16.73 -19.59 -32.47
C LEU A 472 16.29 -20.53 -33.59
N ASP A 473 14.99 -20.61 -33.87
CA ASP A 473 14.47 -21.40 -34.99
C ASP A 473 15.00 -20.91 -36.34
N LYS A 474 15.21 -19.59 -36.50
CA LYS A 474 15.85 -18.99 -37.68
C LYS A 474 17.31 -19.41 -37.78
N VAL A 475 18.07 -19.33 -36.69
CA VAL A 475 19.48 -19.78 -36.61
C VAL A 475 19.62 -21.26 -36.98
N ILE A 476 18.79 -22.13 -36.41
CA ILE A 476 18.81 -23.57 -36.70
C ILE A 476 18.53 -23.83 -38.18
N LYS A 477 17.55 -23.14 -38.78
CA LYS A 477 17.22 -23.29 -40.21
C LYS A 477 18.33 -22.80 -41.14
N LEU A 478 19.05 -21.73 -40.76
CA LEU A 478 20.18 -21.22 -41.53
C LEU A 478 21.34 -22.23 -41.52
N GLN A 479 21.69 -22.76 -40.36
CA GLN A 479 22.77 -23.73 -40.20
C GLN A 479 22.46 -25.09 -40.84
N ALA A 480 21.20 -25.55 -40.81
CA ALA A 480 20.79 -26.81 -41.41
C ALA A 480 20.88 -26.81 -42.95
N LYS A 481 20.80 -25.63 -43.59
CA LYS A 481 20.77 -25.51 -45.06
C LYS A 481 22.14 -25.24 -45.68
N ARG A 482 23.08 -24.62 -44.95
CA ARG A 482 24.40 -24.24 -45.46
C ARG A 482 25.44 -24.33 -44.35
N LEU A 483 26.51 -25.09 -44.61
CA LEU A 483 27.68 -25.18 -43.73
C LEU A 483 28.73 -24.09 -44.04
N ASP A 484 28.34 -23.04 -44.77
CA ASP A 484 29.23 -21.95 -45.19
C ASP A 484 29.50 -20.96 -44.05
N LEU A 485 30.62 -20.23 -44.17
CA LEU A 485 31.02 -19.21 -43.20
C LEU A 485 29.94 -18.12 -43.06
N GLN A 486 29.31 -17.74 -44.17
CA GLN A 486 28.27 -16.71 -44.20
C GLN A 486 27.10 -17.04 -43.26
N SER A 487 26.55 -18.26 -43.33
CA SER A 487 25.42 -18.65 -42.47
C SER A 487 25.81 -18.75 -41.00
N ARG A 488 27.07 -19.09 -40.69
CA ARG A 488 27.58 -19.10 -39.31
C ARG A 488 27.74 -17.69 -38.74
N LEU A 489 28.26 -16.75 -39.54
CA LEU A 489 28.37 -15.34 -39.13
C LEU A 489 26.98 -14.71 -38.96
N GLU A 490 26.05 -14.94 -39.90
CA GLU A 490 24.67 -14.45 -39.80
C GLU A 490 23.94 -15.04 -38.56
N ALA A 491 24.16 -16.32 -38.26
CA ALA A 491 23.63 -16.94 -37.06
C ALA A 491 24.16 -16.27 -35.77
N LEU A 492 25.45 -15.98 -35.72
CA LEU A 492 26.08 -15.31 -34.58
C LEU A 492 25.62 -13.85 -34.45
N GLU A 493 25.39 -13.15 -35.55
CA GLU A 493 24.83 -11.79 -35.55
C GLU A 493 23.41 -11.75 -34.99
N ILE A 494 22.55 -12.71 -35.36
CA ILE A 494 21.18 -12.81 -34.80
C ILE A 494 21.22 -13.02 -33.28
N LEU A 495 22.11 -13.90 -32.81
CA LEU A 495 22.27 -14.13 -31.37
C LEU A 495 22.82 -12.89 -30.66
N GLN A 496 23.83 -12.23 -31.26
CA GLN A 496 24.41 -10.99 -30.74
C GLN A 496 23.35 -9.89 -30.60
N ASP A 497 22.56 -9.63 -31.64
CA ASP A 497 21.51 -8.60 -31.62
C ASP A 497 20.50 -8.84 -30.48
N ARG A 498 20.15 -10.12 -30.24
CA ARG A 498 19.24 -10.48 -29.15
C ARG A 498 19.89 -10.31 -27.77
N ILE A 499 21.17 -10.66 -27.61
CA ILE A 499 21.90 -10.45 -26.36
C ILE A 499 22.03 -8.94 -26.08
N GLU A 500 22.40 -8.12 -27.07
CA GLU A 500 22.48 -6.66 -26.93
C GLU A 500 21.12 -6.05 -26.53
N GLN A 501 20.02 -6.57 -27.07
CA GLN A 501 18.68 -6.15 -26.65
C GLN A 501 18.39 -6.53 -25.18
N LEU A 502 18.77 -7.72 -24.75
CA LEU A 502 18.58 -8.17 -23.36
C LEU A 502 19.49 -7.38 -22.40
N ASP A 503 20.70 -7.03 -22.81
CA ASP A 503 21.62 -6.14 -22.07
C ASP A 503 21.03 -4.73 -21.92
N LYS A 504 20.42 -4.17 -22.99
CA LYS A 504 19.67 -2.90 -22.91
C LYS A 504 18.51 -3.01 -21.93
N TYR A 505 17.77 -4.11 -21.95
CA TYR A 505 16.74 -4.39 -20.95
C TYR A 505 17.32 -4.58 -19.57
N ARG A 506 18.61 -4.85 -19.36
CA ARG A 506 19.12 -4.88 -17.98
C ARG A 506 19.04 -3.51 -17.31
N VAL A 507 19.33 -2.46 -18.07
CA VAL A 507 19.39 -1.06 -17.62
C VAL A 507 18.03 -0.37 -17.75
N ASP A 508 17.37 -0.47 -18.91
CA ASP A 508 16.09 0.18 -19.18
C ASP A 508 15.02 -0.79 -19.71
N ARG A 509 14.20 -1.29 -18.78
CA ARG A 509 13.13 -2.26 -19.06
C ARG A 509 11.84 -1.55 -19.40
N PRO A 510 11.13 -1.91 -20.49
CA PRO A 510 9.73 -1.56 -20.64
C PRO A 510 8.90 -2.01 -19.43
N TRP A 511 7.89 -1.23 -19.03
CA TRP A 511 7.01 -1.59 -17.90
C TRP A 511 6.29 -2.93 -18.09
N SER A 512 6.05 -3.33 -19.34
CA SER A 512 5.51 -4.64 -19.73
C SER A 512 6.41 -5.83 -19.44
N LEU A 513 7.64 -5.63 -18.94
CA LEU A 513 8.55 -6.69 -18.53
C LEU A 513 8.93 -6.60 -17.05
N ARG A 514 8.46 -5.57 -16.32
CA ARG A 514 8.76 -5.31 -14.90
C ARG A 514 7.88 -6.18 -13.98
N MET A 515 7.81 -5.90 -12.68
CA MET A 515 6.96 -6.61 -11.69
C MET A 515 7.44 -8.02 -11.26
N GLY A 516 8.72 -8.34 -11.44
CA GLY A 516 9.33 -9.56 -10.88
C GLY A 516 9.14 -10.84 -11.69
N LEU A 517 8.48 -10.77 -12.86
CA LEU A 517 8.28 -11.91 -13.77
C LEU A 517 9.30 -11.98 -14.92
N TYR A 518 10.33 -11.13 -14.89
CA TYR A 518 11.30 -11.00 -15.98
C TYR A 518 12.09 -12.29 -16.20
N GLN A 519 12.05 -12.82 -17.42
CA GLN A 519 12.79 -14.04 -17.81
C GLN A 519 14.05 -13.76 -18.65
N GLY A 520 14.33 -12.49 -18.98
CA GLY A 520 15.43 -12.16 -19.89
C GLY A 520 16.82 -12.51 -19.36
N ASP A 521 17.06 -12.44 -18.04
CA ASP A 521 18.36 -12.81 -17.45
C ASP A 521 18.70 -14.30 -17.67
N LEU A 522 17.70 -15.19 -17.62
CA LEU A 522 17.87 -16.61 -17.88
C LEU A 522 18.07 -16.90 -19.37
N LEU A 523 17.34 -16.18 -20.23
CA LEU A 523 17.45 -16.29 -21.69
C LEU A 523 18.82 -15.78 -22.17
N GLU A 524 19.28 -14.65 -21.64
CA GLU A 524 20.57 -14.04 -21.96
C GLU A 524 21.71 -15.01 -21.67
N ARG A 525 21.73 -15.62 -20.48
CA ARG A 525 22.74 -16.62 -20.11
C ARG A 525 22.82 -17.77 -21.12
N LYS A 526 21.67 -18.35 -21.49
CA LYS A 526 21.62 -19.45 -22.46
C LYS A 526 22.04 -19.02 -23.86
N LEU A 527 21.57 -17.85 -24.33
CA LEU A 527 21.95 -17.31 -25.63
C LEU A 527 23.45 -17.02 -25.71
N ARG A 528 24.02 -16.52 -24.62
CA ARG A 528 25.45 -16.22 -24.50
C ARG A 528 26.32 -17.48 -24.52
N GLU A 529 25.89 -18.55 -23.83
CA GLU A 529 26.55 -19.86 -23.89
C GLU A 529 26.61 -20.38 -25.33
N GLU A 530 25.49 -20.32 -26.08
CA GLU A 530 25.44 -20.74 -27.49
C GLU A 530 26.26 -19.83 -28.41
N TYR A 531 26.21 -18.51 -28.19
CA TYR A 531 27.02 -17.54 -28.94
C TYR A 531 28.51 -17.79 -28.76
N PHE A 532 28.98 -17.99 -27.51
CA PHE A 532 30.39 -18.28 -27.23
C PHE A 532 30.85 -19.63 -27.78
N ALA A 533 29.96 -20.64 -27.83
CA ALA A 533 30.26 -21.89 -28.51
C ALA A 533 30.51 -21.65 -30.02
N GLY A 534 29.69 -20.83 -30.68
CA GLY A 534 29.90 -20.51 -32.09
C GLY A 534 31.13 -19.63 -32.35
N VAL A 535 31.41 -18.63 -31.51
CA VAL A 535 32.64 -17.82 -31.59
C VAL A 535 33.90 -18.68 -31.41
N ARG A 536 33.85 -19.68 -30.53
CA ARG A 536 34.96 -20.61 -30.34
C ARG A 536 35.29 -21.36 -31.63
N GLU A 537 34.28 -21.85 -32.34
CA GLU A 537 34.47 -22.60 -33.60
C GLU A 537 34.90 -21.71 -34.76
N VAL A 538 34.34 -20.51 -34.88
CA VAL A 538 34.51 -19.64 -36.06
C VAL A 538 35.73 -18.72 -35.94
N MET A 539 36.12 -18.32 -34.73
CA MET A 539 37.22 -17.38 -34.50
C MET A 539 38.34 -17.97 -33.66
N LEU A 540 38.06 -18.47 -32.45
CA LEU A 540 39.14 -18.83 -31.51
C LEU A 540 39.94 -20.05 -31.92
N LYS A 541 39.30 -21.09 -32.47
CA LYS A 541 40.02 -22.28 -32.97
C LYS A 541 40.95 -21.93 -34.13
N PRO A 542 40.51 -21.23 -35.20
CA PRO A 542 41.41 -20.77 -36.26
C PRO A 542 42.54 -19.89 -35.76
N VAL A 543 42.24 -18.90 -34.91
CA VAL A 543 43.25 -17.97 -34.40
C VAL A 543 44.26 -18.70 -33.50
N GLY A 544 43.77 -19.56 -32.60
CA GLY A 544 44.61 -20.41 -31.76
C GLY A 544 45.53 -21.30 -32.59
N ALA A 545 45.01 -21.95 -33.64
CA ALA A 545 45.81 -22.79 -34.53
C ALA A 545 46.88 -21.97 -35.30
N ASN A 546 46.56 -20.76 -35.75
CA ASN A 546 47.51 -19.88 -36.44
C ASN A 546 48.60 -19.37 -35.48
N LEU A 547 48.23 -18.99 -34.25
CA LEU A 547 49.18 -18.63 -33.19
C LEU A 547 50.09 -19.80 -32.83
N GLU A 548 49.54 -21.01 -32.69
CA GLU A 548 50.32 -22.22 -32.39
C GLU A 548 51.29 -22.58 -33.51
N THR A 549 50.84 -22.46 -34.77
CA THR A 549 51.70 -22.68 -35.94
C THR A 549 52.86 -21.70 -35.93
N LEU A 550 52.61 -20.40 -35.77
CA LEU A 550 53.66 -19.38 -35.72
C LEU A 550 54.64 -19.61 -34.56
N LEU A 551 54.14 -19.92 -33.36
CA LEU A 551 55.00 -20.21 -32.20
C LEU A 551 55.83 -21.48 -32.42
N SER A 552 55.29 -22.48 -33.13
CA SER A 552 56.02 -23.70 -33.46
C SER A 552 57.11 -23.46 -34.52
N GLU A 553 56.82 -22.65 -35.54
CA GLU A 553 57.78 -22.24 -36.56
C GLU A 553 58.91 -21.39 -35.96
N MET A 554 58.56 -20.45 -35.09
CA MET A 554 59.53 -19.67 -34.31
C MET A 554 60.43 -20.58 -33.47
N ASN A 555 59.86 -21.58 -32.79
CA ASN A 555 60.64 -22.54 -32.01
C ASN A 555 61.57 -23.40 -32.89
N ALA A 556 61.18 -23.71 -34.12
CA ALA A 556 62.00 -24.43 -35.10
C ALA A 556 63.14 -23.58 -35.67
N HIS A 557 62.94 -22.26 -35.79
CA HIS A 557 63.89 -21.29 -36.31
C HIS A 557 64.55 -20.43 -35.21
N ALA A 558 64.66 -20.96 -33.98
CA ALA A 558 65.11 -20.21 -32.81
C ALA A 558 66.51 -19.57 -32.97
N ASP A 559 67.40 -20.18 -33.76
CA ASP A 559 68.75 -19.66 -34.00
C ASP A 559 68.79 -18.47 -34.98
N GLN A 560 67.67 -18.16 -35.66
CA GLN A 560 67.54 -17.08 -36.64
C GLN A 560 66.70 -15.89 -36.11
N LEU A 561 66.33 -15.90 -34.82
CA LEU A 561 65.55 -14.84 -34.20
C LEU A 561 66.33 -13.51 -34.21
N GLN A 562 65.76 -12.49 -34.86
CA GLN A 562 66.37 -11.17 -35.02
C GLN A 562 65.91 -10.22 -33.90
N ALA A 563 66.85 -9.49 -33.30
CA ALA A 563 66.54 -8.49 -32.27
C ALA A 563 65.66 -7.35 -32.81
N PRO A 564 64.79 -6.74 -31.97
CA PRO A 564 63.96 -5.62 -32.38
C PRO A 564 64.83 -4.45 -32.85
N GLY A 565 64.60 -3.95 -34.07
CA GLY A 565 65.31 -2.79 -34.62
C GLY A 565 66.55 -3.11 -35.46
N ALA A 566 66.93 -4.38 -35.65
CA ALA A 566 67.81 -4.73 -36.75
C ALA A 566 67.04 -4.48 -38.06
N ALA A 567 67.33 -3.37 -38.73
CA ALA A 567 66.84 -3.08 -40.07
C ALA A 567 66.91 -4.35 -40.92
N ALA A 568 65.86 -4.62 -41.68
CA ALA A 568 65.74 -5.73 -42.61
C ALA A 568 66.85 -5.66 -43.70
N ALA A 569 68.08 -5.95 -43.31
CA ALA A 569 69.16 -6.22 -44.22
C ALA A 569 69.09 -7.72 -44.51
N THR A 570 68.75 -8.01 -45.77
CA THR A 570 68.78 -9.33 -46.42
C THR A 570 67.79 -10.38 -45.91
N SER A 571 66.57 -10.31 -46.42
CA SER A 571 65.84 -11.50 -46.86
C SER A 571 65.24 -11.22 -48.23
N GLN A 572 65.95 -11.66 -49.28
CA GLN A 572 65.39 -11.74 -50.63
C GLN A 572 64.20 -12.72 -50.59
N VAL A 573 62.99 -12.19 -50.48
CA VAL A 573 61.78 -12.93 -50.84
C VAL A 573 61.56 -12.68 -52.35
N PRO A 574 61.43 -13.72 -53.20
CA PRO A 574 61.21 -13.50 -54.62
C PRO A 574 59.91 -12.73 -54.84
N ALA A 575 60.01 -11.62 -55.56
CA ALA A 575 58.86 -10.91 -56.07
C ALA A 575 58.13 -11.81 -57.07
N THR A 576 56.91 -12.26 -56.74
CA THR A 576 55.85 -12.64 -57.70
C THR A 576 54.58 -13.06 -56.95
N ALA A 577 53.67 -12.10 -56.76
CA ALA A 577 52.20 -12.28 -56.85
C ALA A 577 51.52 -10.92 -56.58
N PRO A 578 50.74 -10.35 -57.53
CA PRO A 578 49.97 -9.15 -57.28
C PRO A 578 48.80 -9.50 -56.34
N GLY A 579 48.84 -8.99 -55.10
CA GLY A 579 47.76 -9.21 -54.12
C GLY A 579 48.16 -9.17 -52.64
N ARG A 580 49.46 -9.20 -52.30
CA ARG A 580 49.92 -9.10 -50.90
C ARG A 580 50.03 -7.64 -50.45
N GLN A 581 48.91 -7.06 -50.00
CA GLN A 581 48.83 -5.70 -49.46
C GLN A 581 49.01 -5.60 -47.94
N PHE A 582 49.33 -6.69 -47.23
CA PHE A 582 49.47 -6.69 -45.77
C PHE A 582 50.72 -7.47 -45.32
N GLN A 583 51.44 -6.95 -44.31
CA GLN A 583 52.60 -7.62 -43.70
C GLN A 583 52.14 -8.85 -42.87
N GLU A 584 52.46 -10.04 -43.35
CA GLU A 584 52.28 -11.29 -42.59
C GLU A 584 53.19 -11.31 -41.36
N ALA A 585 52.78 -12.01 -40.29
CA ALA A 585 53.62 -12.18 -39.09
C ALA A 585 54.84 -13.02 -39.41
N SER A 586 56.02 -12.53 -39.06
CA SER A 586 57.28 -13.21 -39.32
C SER A 586 57.68 -14.07 -38.13
N ALA A 587 57.88 -15.37 -38.36
CA ALA A 587 58.34 -16.31 -37.32
C ALA A 587 59.77 -16.02 -36.81
N VAL A 588 60.55 -15.22 -37.55
CA VAL A 588 61.93 -14.85 -37.19
C VAL A 588 62.02 -13.47 -36.50
N ASN A 589 60.94 -12.70 -36.48
CA ASN A 589 60.89 -11.41 -35.79
C ASN A 589 60.51 -11.62 -34.32
N VAL A 590 61.39 -11.19 -33.40
CA VAL A 590 61.19 -11.32 -31.95
C VAL A 590 59.95 -10.58 -31.44
N GLU A 591 59.59 -9.45 -32.04
CA GLU A 591 58.42 -8.66 -31.62
C GLU A 591 57.10 -9.33 -32.03
N ASP A 592 57.03 -9.87 -33.26
CA ASP A 592 55.86 -10.64 -33.72
C ASP A 592 55.68 -11.92 -32.89
N ALA A 593 56.78 -12.62 -32.61
CA ALA A 593 56.81 -13.80 -31.76
C ALA A 593 56.36 -13.51 -30.31
N TYR A 594 56.85 -12.40 -29.74
CA TYR A 594 56.44 -11.96 -28.40
C TYR A 594 54.95 -11.62 -28.36
N ASN A 595 54.46 -10.84 -29.33
CA ASN A 595 53.05 -10.46 -29.42
C ASN A 595 52.13 -11.65 -29.66
N ALA A 596 52.56 -12.64 -30.44
CA ALA A 596 51.85 -13.90 -30.63
C ALA A 596 51.76 -14.70 -29.32
N LEU A 597 52.86 -14.82 -28.58
CA LEU A 597 52.88 -15.49 -27.28
C LEU A 597 52.01 -14.75 -26.26
N LYS A 598 52.09 -13.42 -26.22
CA LYS A 598 51.25 -12.55 -25.37
C LYS A 598 49.77 -12.78 -25.66
N SER A 599 49.36 -12.75 -26.93
CA SER A 599 47.97 -13.01 -27.33
C SER A 599 47.51 -14.43 -27.00
N TYR A 600 48.35 -15.45 -27.24
CA TYR A 600 48.02 -16.84 -26.90
C TYR A 600 47.78 -17.00 -25.39
N LEU A 601 48.63 -16.37 -24.55
CA LEU A 601 48.45 -16.39 -23.11
C LEU A 601 47.22 -15.60 -22.64
N MET A 602 46.92 -14.46 -23.25
CA MET A 602 45.70 -13.68 -22.95
C MET A 602 44.41 -14.45 -23.28
N LEU A 603 44.40 -15.22 -24.38
CA LEU A 603 43.27 -16.06 -24.76
C LEU A 603 43.11 -17.30 -23.87
N ALA A 604 44.19 -17.76 -23.24
CA ALA A 604 44.17 -18.86 -22.28
C ALA A 604 43.82 -18.40 -20.85
N ASP A 605 44.29 -17.21 -20.46
CA ASP A 605 44.10 -16.62 -19.14
C ASP A 605 43.58 -15.18 -19.24
N VAL A 606 42.31 -15.01 -18.86
CA VAL A 606 41.56 -13.75 -18.90
C VAL A 606 42.14 -12.68 -17.98
N SER A 607 42.87 -13.06 -16.92
CA SER A 607 43.37 -12.10 -15.92
C SER A 607 44.33 -11.05 -16.49
N HIS A 608 44.95 -11.35 -17.63
CA HIS A 608 45.88 -10.46 -18.33
C HIS A 608 45.33 -10.01 -19.70
N ALA A 609 44.05 -10.24 -20.00
CA ALA A 609 43.46 -9.93 -21.30
C ALA A 609 43.32 -8.42 -21.54
N GLU A 610 44.03 -7.90 -22.54
CA GLU A 610 43.96 -6.50 -22.96
C GLU A 610 43.14 -6.38 -24.25
N ALA A 611 42.00 -5.67 -24.19
CA ALA A 611 41.08 -5.56 -25.34
C ALA A 611 41.73 -4.91 -26.58
N SER A 612 42.58 -3.89 -26.40
CA SER A 612 43.26 -3.20 -27.49
C SER A 612 44.27 -4.09 -28.21
N HIS A 613 45.11 -4.81 -27.45
CA HIS A 613 46.08 -5.78 -27.96
C HIS A 613 45.40 -6.94 -28.68
N LEU A 614 44.36 -7.53 -28.06
CA LEU A 614 43.60 -8.62 -28.67
C LEU A 614 42.86 -8.18 -29.93
N ASN A 615 42.31 -6.97 -30.00
CA ASN A 615 41.63 -6.48 -31.20
C ASN A 615 42.55 -6.48 -32.43
N ASP A 616 43.77 -5.97 -32.27
CA ASP A 616 44.76 -5.93 -33.35
C ASP A 616 45.23 -7.35 -33.74
N GLN A 617 45.63 -8.15 -32.75
CA GLN A 617 46.22 -9.46 -33.00
C GLN A 617 45.19 -10.48 -33.49
N LEU A 618 43.97 -10.50 -32.93
CA LEU A 618 42.89 -11.36 -33.43
C LEU A 618 42.57 -11.04 -34.89
N THR A 619 42.50 -9.76 -35.25
CA THR A 619 42.28 -9.33 -36.63
C THR A 619 43.39 -9.86 -37.55
N ARG A 620 44.66 -9.74 -37.14
CA ARG A 620 45.82 -10.21 -37.91
C ARG A 620 45.77 -11.73 -38.15
N TYR A 621 45.53 -12.52 -37.11
CA TYR A 621 45.58 -13.99 -37.18
C TYR A 621 44.28 -14.64 -37.67
N TRP A 622 43.15 -13.94 -37.65
CA TRP A 622 41.88 -14.48 -38.16
C TRP A 622 41.67 -14.22 -39.65
N ARG A 623 42.19 -13.09 -40.17
CA ARG A 623 41.95 -12.62 -41.54
C ARG A 623 42.30 -13.65 -42.62
N GLY A 624 43.44 -14.34 -42.49
CA GLY A 624 43.85 -15.35 -43.47
C GLY A 624 42.85 -16.51 -43.55
N TRP A 625 42.32 -16.96 -42.41
CA TRP A 625 41.29 -17.99 -42.36
C TRP A 625 39.97 -17.50 -42.95
N LEU A 626 39.55 -16.27 -42.62
CA LEU A 626 38.34 -15.66 -43.16
C LEU A 626 38.35 -15.57 -44.70
N GLU A 627 39.46 -15.11 -45.29
CA GLU A 627 39.60 -15.00 -46.75
C GLU A 627 39.58 -16.38 -47.43
N ASN A 628 40.17 -17.40 -46.81
CA ASN A 628 40.17 -18.77 -47.32
C ASN A 628 38.79 -19.46 -47.19
N ASN A 629 37.98 -19.04 -46.22
CA ASN A 629 36.69 -19.64 -45.90
C ASN A 629 35.47 -18.80 -46.34
N ARG A 630 35.67 -17.64 -46.99
CA ARG A 630 34.59 -16.72 -47.40
C ARG A 630 33.62 -17.30 -48.44
N GLY A 631 34.06 -18.26 -49.25
CA GLY A 631 33.25 -18.81 -50.34
C GLY A 631 32.76 -17.72 -51.31
N ALA A 632 31.44 -17.63 -51.49
CA ALA A 632 30.79 -16.63 -52.36
C ALA A 632 30.51 -15.27 -51.66
N MET A 633 30.87 -15.11 -50.38
CA MET A 633 30.60 -13.90 -49.61
C MET A 633 31.44 -12.71 -50.12
N PRO A 634 30.83 -11.52 -50.30
CA PRO A 634 31.56 -10.29 -50.59
C PRO A 634 32.55 -9.96 -49.47
N ARG A 635 33.74 -9.49 -49.85
CA ARG A 635 34.83 -9.19 -48.91
C ARG A 635 34.45 -8.12 -47.88
N GLU A 636 33.77 -7.05 -48.32
CA GLU A 636 33.32 -5.97 -47.44
C GLU A 636 32.34 -6.46 -46.37
N GLN A 637 31.39 -7.33 -46.77
CA GLN A 637 30.43 -7.92 -45.83
C GLN A 637 31.14 -8.81 -44.81
N MET A 638 32.12 -9.61 -45.24
CA MET A 638 32.89 -10.48 -44.36
C MET A 638 33.66 -9.67 -43.31
N ILE A 639 34.34 -8.60 -43.73
CA ILE A 639 35.10 -7.72 -42.83
C ILE A 639 34.17 -7.08 -41.80
N HIS A 640 33.03 -6.54 -42.25
CA HIS A 640 32.07 -5.89 -41.35
C HIS A 640 31.49 -6.88 -40.31
N SER A 641 31.09 -8.09 -40.74
CA SER A 641 30.60 -9.13 -39.83
C SER A 641 31.68 -9.59 -38.84
N ALA A 642 32.92 -9.73 -39.31
CA ALA A 642 34.07 -10.09 -38.49
C ALA A 642 34.37 -9.01 -37.44
N GLU A 643 34.41 -7.73 -37.83
CA GLU A 643 34.63 -6.60 -36.92
C GLU A 643 33.56 -6.49 -35.85
N ARG A 644 32.28 -6.65 -36.22
CA ARG A 644 31.15 -6.67 -35.27
C ARG A 644 31.28 -7.78 -34.24
N LEU A 645 31.59 -8.99 -34.71
CA LEU A 645 31.77 -10.17 -33.85
C LEU A 645 32.96 -9.96 -32.90
N MET A 646 34.11 -9.50 -33.38
CA MET A 646 35.28 -9.23 -32.55
C MET A 646 35.01 -8.14 -31.51
N THR A 647 34.41 -7.03 -31.92
CA THR A 647 34.11 -5.91 -31.03
C THR A 647 33.19 -6.35 -29.90
N PHE A 648 32.13 -7.10 -30.22
CA PHE A 648 31.22 -7.63 -29.21
C PHE A 648 31.90 -8.66 -28.32
N TYR A 649 32.66 -9.60 -28.88
CA TYR A 649 33.43 -10.58 -28.12
C TYR A 649 34.37 -9.94 -27.09
N LEU A 650 35.11 -8.91 -27.49
CA LEU A 650 36.05 -8.20 -26.64
C LEU A 650 35.36 -7.32 -25.59
N ALA A 651 34.16 -6.81 -25.87
CA ALA A 651 33.34 -6.12 -24.87
C ALA A 651 32.94 -7.05 -23.71
N GLN A 652 32.92 -8.36 -23.93
CA GLN A 652 32.50 -9.37 -22.94
C GLN A 652 33.67 -10.03 -22.18
N ILE A 653 34.90 -9.48 -22.22
CA ILE A 653 36.09 -10.05 -21.53
C ILE A 653 35.86 -10.25 -20.01
N ALA A 654 35.06 -9.38 -19.38
CA ALA A 654 34.74 -9.48 -17.96
C ALA A 654 33.74 -10.61 -17.62
N ASP A 655 33.14 -11.25 -18.63
CA ASP A 655 32.17 -12.33 -18.41
C ASP A 655 32.87 -13.61 -17.93
N PRO A 656 32.44 -14.23 -16.81
CA PRO A 656 33.03 -15.49 -16.33
C PRO A 656 32.97 -16.63 -17.35
N SER A 657 31.99 -16.60 -18.26
CA SER A 657 31.80 -17.60 -19.32
C SER A 657 32.56 -17.30 -20.60
N TRP A 658 33.40 -16.25 -20.62
CA TRP A 658 34.23 -15.90 -21.77
C TRP A 658 35.09 -17.09 -22.21
N PRO A 659 35.00 -17.50 -23.49
CA PRO A 659 35.61 -18.74 -23.95
C PRO A 659 37.13 -18.63 -24.04
N ARG A 660 37.83 -19.60 -23.45
CA ARG A 660 39.30 -19.65 -23.38
C ARG A 660 39.82 -20.72 -24.33
N ILE A 661 41.05 -20.52 -24.83
CA ILE A 661 41.77 -21.56 -25.56
C ILE A 661 42.49 -22.50 -24.58
N GLU A 662 42.68 -23.75 -25.00
CA GLU A 662 43.46 -24.72 -24.23
C GLU A 662 44.96 -24.44 -24.40
N GLN A 663 45.69 -24.33 -23.29
CA GLN A 663 47.10 -23.98 -23.31
C GLN A 663 47.98 -25.22 -23.52
N LYS A 664 48.73 -25.25 -24.61
CA LYS A 664 49.81 -26.24 -24.81
C LYS A 664 51.06 -25.83 -24.03
N LEU A 665 51.19 -26.33 -22.79
CA LEU A 665 52.27 -25.96 -21.86
C LEU A 665 53.67 -26.11 -22.47
N ALA A 666 53.95 -27.21 -23.17
CA ALA A 666 55.25 -27.45 -23.79
C ALA A 666 55.61 -26.39 -24.86
N LEU A 667 54.64 -25.99 -25.69
CA LEU A 667 54.83 -24.97 -26.71
C LEU A 667 55.15 -23.60 -26.07
N VAL A 668 54.40 -23.26 -25.02
CA VAL A 668 54.56 -22.00 -24.28
C VAL A 668 55.91 -21.94 -23.57
N ASP A 669 56.32 -23.01 -22.90
CA ASP A 669 57.59 -23.03 -22.16
C ASP A 669 58.80 -22.98 -23.10
N GLN A 670 58.74 -23.68 -24.23
CA GLN A 670 59.78 -23.60 -25.27
C GLN A 670 59.84 -22.20 -25.89
N ALA A 671 58.68 -21.60 -26.19
CA ALA A 671 58.62 -20.24 -26.73
C ALA A 671 59.16 -19.21 -25.75
N ARG A 672 58.82 -19.33 -24.46
CA ARG A 672 59.37 -18.49 -23.38
C ARG A 672 60.88 -18.63 -23.29
N GLU A 673 61.42 -19.84 -23.32
CA GLU A 673 62.87 -20.03 -23.17
C GLU A 673 63.64 -19.49 -24.37
N ASN A 674 63.15 -19.70 -25.60
CA ASN A 674 63.75 -19.16 -26.81
C ASN A 674 63.73 -17.62 -26.81
N LEU A 675 62.61 -17.00 -26.48
CA LEU A 675 62.51 -15.53 -26.37
C LEU A 675 63.39 -14.99 -25.23
N ARG A 676 63.44 -15.65 -24.07
CA ARG A 676 64.36 -15.27 -22.98
C ARG A 676 65.81 -15.37 -23.38
N ARG A 677 66.21 -16.37 -24.19
CA ARG A 677 67.59 -16.51 -24.67
C ARG A 677 67.99 -15.31 -25.52
N VAL A 678 67.10 -14.85 -26.40
CA VAL A 678 67.33 -13.66 -27.25
C VAL A 678 67.35 -12.38 -26.40
N VAL A 679 66.40 -12.24 -25.46
CA VAL A 679 66.38 -11.09 -24.53
C VAL A 679 67.61 -11.07 -23.61
N ARG A 680 68.11 -12.22 -23.13
CA ARG A 680 69.35 -12.29 -22.33
C ARG A 680 70.60 -11.94 -23.14
N GLY A 681 70.56 -12.10 -24.47
CA GLY A 681 71.63 -11.74 -25.38
C GLY A 681 71.67 -10.24 -25.76
N MET A 682 70.62 -9.48 -25.45
CA MET A 682 70.57 -8.03 -25.72
C MET A 682 71.37 -7.23 -24.68
N PRO A 683 72.10 -6.18 -25.09
CA PRO A 683 72.67 -5.20 -24.17
C PRO A 683 71.60 -4.59 -23.25
N ALA A 684 71.94 -4.30 -22.00
CA ALA A 684 70.98 -3.79 -21.00
C ALA A 684 70.26 -2.52 -21.48
N ARG A 685 70.98 -1.64 -22.19
CA ARG A 685 70.43 -0.42 -22.80
C ARG A 685 69.34 -0.69 -23.84
N GLU A 686 69.51 -1.68 -24.69
CA GLU A 686 68.52 -2.04 -25.72
C GLU A 686 67.28 -2.69 -25.09
N ARG A 687 67.45 -3.45 -24.01
CA ARG A 687 66.33 -4.01 -23.24
C ARG A 687 65.47 -2.94 -22.59
N VAL A 688 66.11 -1.98 -21.93
CA VAL A 688 65.42 -0.84 -21.30
C VAL A 688 64.70 0.01 -22.34
N TYR A 689 65.36 0.25 -23.48
CA TYR A 689 64.73 0.93 -24.61
C TYR A 689 63.48 0.18 -25.12
N ALA A 690 63.58 -1.13 -25.33
CA ALA A 690 62.47 -1.96 -25.78
C ALA A 690 61.30 -2.01 -24.77
N ASP A 691 61.57 -2.08 -23.46
CA ASP A 691 60.55 -2.03 -22.40
C ASP A 691 59.81 -0.68 -22.40
N ILE A 692 60.55 0.43 -22.43
CA ILE A 692 59.95 1.78 -22.48
C ILE A 692 59.13 1.96 -23.75
N ARG A 693 59.61 1.46 -24.90
CA ARG A 693 58.88 1.46 -26.17
C ARG A 693 57.57 0.66 -26.07
N ALA A 694 57.60 -0.54 -25.50
CA ALA A 694 56.42 -1.38 -25.31
C ALA A 694 55.38 -0.71 -24.40
N ARG A 695 55.80 -0.10 -23.29
CA ARG A 695 54.94 0.68 -22.39
C ARG A 695 54.37 1.94 -23.06
N ALA A 696 55.12 2.54 -23.98
CA ALA A 696 54.62 3.67 -24.76
C ALA A 696 53.54 3.21 -25.75
N ASN A 697 53.72 2.08 -26.41
CA ASN A 697 52.72 1.52 -27.35
C ASN A 697 51.42 1.07 -26.68
N THR A 698 51.44 0.70 -25.39
CA THR A 698 50.20 0.44 -24.63
C THR A 698 49.51 1.71 -24.17
N ARG A 699 50.27 2.77 -23.83
CA ARG A 699 49.73 4.04 -23.35
C ARG A 699 49.22 4.96 -24.46
N PHE A 700 49.83 4.88 -25.65
CA PHE A 700 49.51 5.74 -26.78
C PHE A 700 49.04 4.91 -27.98
N PRO A 701 47.86 5.21 -28.55
CA PRO A 701 47.36 4.49 -29.71
C PRO A 701 48.24 4.72 -30.94
N ALA A 702 48.29 3.73 -31.83
CA ALA A 702 48.97 3.87 -33.11
C ALA A 702 48.39 5.03 -33.94
N MET A 703 49.26 5.71 -34.67
CA MET A 703 48.90 6.82 -35.56
C MET A 703 48.63 6.28 -36.96
N THR A 704 47.37 6.24 -37.36
CA THR A 704 46.94 5.87 -38.71
C THR A 704 46.82 7.09 -39.61
N VAL A 705 46.92 6.90 -40.93
CA VAL A 705 46.75 8.02 -41.86
C VAL A 705 45.35 8.64 -41.75
N ALA A 706 44.31 7.83 -41.56
CA ALA A 706 42.94 8.30 -41.32
C ALA A 706 42.84 9.25 -40.10
N ARG A 707 43.70 9.06 -39.09
CA ARG A 707 43.76 9.95 -37.92
C ARG A 707 44.60 11.21 -38.16
N MET A 708 45.56 11.16 -39.07
CA MET A 708 46.40 12.32 -39.43
C MET A 708 45.62 13.34 -40.29
N VAL A 709 44.78 12.88 -41.22
CA VAL A 709 44.07 13.76 -42.17
C VAL A 709 42.76 14.33 -41.57
N GLY A 710 42.21 13.70 -40.52
CA GLY A 710 41.01 14.19 -39.82
C GLY A 710 39.68 13.73 -40.44
N GLU A 711 38.57 13.90 -39.72
CA GLU A 711 37.26 13.28 -40.04
C GLU A 711 36.70 13.63 -41.43
N GLN A 712 37.03 14.81 -41.98
CA GLN A 712 36.49 15.27 -43.26
C GLN A 712 37.00 14.47 -44.46
N ASP A 713 38.25 13.98 -44.38
CA ASP A 713 38.96 13.37 -45.51
C ASP A 713 39.21 11.87 -45.31
N GLN A 714 38.72 11.29 -44.21
CA GLN A 714 38.85 9.84 -43.92
C GLN A 714 38.29 8.95 -45.03
N ALA A 715 37.27 9.41 -45.76
CA ALA A 715 36.65 8.67 -46.85
C ALA A 715 37.57 8.46 -48.07
N LEU A 716 38.60 9.30 -48.21
CA LEU A 716 39.53 9.31 -49.34
C LEU A 716 40.76 8.40 -49.12
N VAL A 717 40.92 7.88 -47.90
CA VAL A 717 42.14 7.21 -47.43
C VAL A 717 41.86 5.75 -47.03
N THR A 718 42.73 4.84 -47.43
CA THR A 718 42.80 3.45 -46.96
C THR A 718 43.50 3.44 -45.60
N GLY A 719 42.77 3.10 -44.53
CA GLY A 719 43.27 3.16 -43.14
C GLY A 719 44.35 2.15 -42.73
N SER A 720 45.05 1.54 -43.68
CA SER A 720 45.92 0.37 -43.45
C SER A 720 47.34 0.69 -42.98
N TYR A 721 47.86 1.90 -43.21
CA TYR A 721 49.20 2.28 -42.74
C TYR A 721 49.14 2.92 -41.34
N ALA A 722 49.77 2.27 -40.37
CA ALA A 722 49.79 2.69 -38.97
C ALA A 722 51.22 2.75 -38.45
N ILE A 723 51.56 3.86 -37.79
CA ILE A 723 52.85 4.04 -37.11
C ILE A 723 52.63 3.80 -35.62
N ALA A 724 53.53 3.05 -34.99
CA ALA A 724 53.43 2.73 -33.57
C ALA A 724 53.31 3.99 -32.70
N GLY A 725 52.41 3.96 -31.71
CA GLY A 725 52.07 5.10 -30.87
C GLY A 725 53.28 5.68 -30.12
N ALA A 726 54.25 4.83 -29.79
CA ALA A 726 55.51 5.21 -29.15
C ALA A 726 56.29 6.29 -29.91
N TYR A 727 56.17 6.35 -31.24
CA TYR A 727 56.92 7.28 -32.09
C TYR A 727 56.18 8.59 -32.36
N THR A 728 55.02 8.80 -31.75
CA THR A 728 54.26 10.05 -31.88
C THR A 728 54.89 11.18 -31.09
N ARG A 729 54.63 12.42 -31.49
CA ARG A 729 55.06 13.60 -30.73
C ARG A 729 54.48 13.60 -29.31
N GLU A 730 53.22 13.20 -29.19
CA GLU A 730 52.54 13.12 -27.89
C GLU A 730 53.19 12.10 -26.95
N ALA A 731 53.55 10.91 -27.45
CA ALA A 731 54.23 9.89 -26.65
C ALA A 731 55.62 10.36 -26.18
N TRP A 732 56.34 11.09 -27.04
CA TRP A 732 57.64 11.68 -26.69
C TRP A 732 57.53 12.67 -25.53
N GLU A 733 56.64 13.67 -25.66
CA GLU A 733 56.50 14.76 -24.68
C GLU A 733 55.89 14.30 -23.35
N LYS A 734 54.97 13.32 -23.37
CA LYS A 734 54.21 12.92 -22.18
C LYS A 734 54.74 11.69 -21.43
N PHE A 735 55.66 10.93 -22.02
CA PHE A 735 56.11 9.66 -21.43
C PHE A 735 57.55 9.29 -21.75
N VAL A 736 57.92 9.17 -23.03
CA VAL A 736 59.21 8.57 -23.42
C VAL A 736 60.39 9.40 -22.92
N GLN A 737 60.31 10.74 -22.99
CA GLN A 737 61.39 11.62 -22.53
C GLN A 737 61.65 11.48 -21.02
N ASP A 738 60.59 11.44 -20.22
CA ASP A 738 60.69 11.30 -18.76
C ASP A 738 61.10 9.87 -18.37
N ALA A 739 60.60 8.85 -19.07
CA ALA A 739 60.98 7.46 -18.85
C ALA A 739 62.48 7.22 -19.13
N PHE A 740 63.07 7.87 -20.14
CA PHE A 740 64.51 7.81 -20.37
C PHE A 740 65.33 8.52 -19.29
N ARG A 741 64.81 9.62 -18.73
CA ARG A 741 65.45 10.32 -17.60
C ARG A 741 65.42 9.45 -16.33
N GLU A 742 64.30 8.79 -16.08
CA GLU A 742 64.12 7.88 -14.94
C GLU A 742 65.03 6.66 -15.06
N ALA A 743 65.05 6.01 -16.24
CA ALA A 743 65.90 4.85 -16.50
C ALA A 743 67.41 5.14 -16.45
N ALA A 744 67.81 6.39 -16.67
CA ALA A 744 69.20 6.82 -16.55
C ALA A 744 69.62 7.10 -15.10
N THR A 745 68.67 7.26 -14.18
CA THR A 745 68.92 7.68 -12.79
C THR A 745 68.52 6.65 -11.75
N HIS A 746 67.64 5.70 -12.10
CA HIS A 746 67.11 4.68 -11.20
C HIS A 746 67.17 3.30 -11.87
N GLU A 747 67.34 2.26 -11.05
CA GLU A 747 67.25 0.87 -11.48
C GLU A 747 65.82 0.56 -11.97
N LEU A 748 65.69 0.05 -13.20
CA LEU A 748 64.40 -0.24 -13.79
C LEU A 748 64.03 -1.69 -13.49
N GLN A 749 63.03 -1.88 -12.64
CA GLN A 749 62.46 -3.19 -12.34
C GLN A 749 61.24 -3.41 -13.23
N SER A 750 61.33 -4.36 -14.16
CA SER A 750 60.21 -4.77 -15.01
C SER A 750 59.90 -6.25 -14.78
N ALA A 751 58.64 -6.52 -14.45
CA ALA A 751 58.12 -7.88 -14.33
C ALA A 751 57.32 -8.18 -15.59
N ASP A 752 57.91 -8.97 -16.49
CA ASP A 752 57.21 -9.43 -17.67
C ASP A 752 56.47 -10.73 -17.35
N TRP A 753 55.14 -10.63 -17.24
CA TRP A 753 54.26 -11.76 -16.96
C TRP A 753 54.20 -12.76 -18.14
N VAL A 754 54.43 -12.30 -19.38
CA VAL A 754 54.44 -13.13 -20.60
C VAL A 754 55.63 -14.07 -20.54
N LEU A 755 56.83 -13.52 -20.30
CA LEU A 755 58.07 -14.29 -20.20
C LEU A 755 58.32 -14.86 -18.81
N LYS A 756 57.52 -14.53 -17.79
CA LYS A 756 57.76 -14.90 -16.37
C LYS A 756 59.19 -14.59 -15.93
N THR A 757 59.70 -13.43 -16.32
CA THR A 757 61.02 -12.93 -15.94
C THR A 757 60.88 -11.61 -15.21
N ALA A 758 61.56 -11.49 -14.06
CA ALA A 758 61.85 -10.20 -13.46
C ALA A 758 63.21 -9.74 -13.98
N ALA A 759 63.21 -8.75 -14.87
CA ALA A 759 64.43 -8.09 -15.31
C ALA A 759 64.77 -6.99 -14.31
N ARG A 760 66.04 -6.96 -13.89
CA ARG A 760 66.64 -5.89 -13.11
C ARG A 760 67.74 -5.30 -13.97
N ASP A 761 67.41 -4.21 -14.65
CA ASP A 761 68.33 -3.53 -15.55
C ASP A 761 68.79 -2.23 -14.88
N ASP A 762 70.02 -2.26 -14.36
CA ASP A 762 70.68 -1.10 -13.77
C ASP A 762 71.65 -0.49 -14.80
N LEU A 763 71.19 0.56 -15.49
CA LEU A 763 72.01 1.28 -16.44
C LEU A 763 73.00 2.23 -15.77
N THR A 764 72.86 2.53 -14.47
CA THR A 764 73.74 3.47 -13.76
C THR A 764 75.19 2.98 -13.68
N LEU A 765 75.40 1.67 -13.92
CA LEU A 765 76.70 1.03 -13.99
C LEU A 765 77.40 1.18 -15.36
N GLU A 766 76.71 1.63 -16.41
CA GLU A 766 77.26 1.76 -17.77
C GLU A 766 77.91 3.14 -18.07
N GLY A 767 77.59 4.20 -17.31
CA GLY A 767 78.08 5.55 -17.58
C GLY A 767 77.39 6.66 -16.79
N SER A 768 77.61 7.92 -17.15
CA SER A 768 76.90 9.05 -16.51
C SER A 768 75.43 9.08 -16.95
N PRO A 769 74.50 9.59 -16.11
CA PRO A 769 73.08 9.67 -16.45
C PRO A 769 72.81 10.41 -17.78
N GLU A 770 73.58 11.46 -18.08
CA GLU A 770 73.45 12.22 -19.33
C GLU A 770 73.88 11.39 -20.56
N GLN A 771 74.91 10.55 -20.42
CA GLN A 771 75.39 9.67 -21.50
C GLN A 771 74.39 8.54 -21.78
N ILE A 772 73.81 7.96 -20.72
CA ILE A 772 72.79 6.91 -20.83
C ILE A 772 71.52 7.47 -21.49
N GLN A 773 71.04 8.63 -21.01
CA GLN A 773 69.86 9.28 -21.57
C GLN A 773 70.07 9.65 -23.04
N LYS A 774 71.25 10.15 -23.40
CA LYS A 774 71.61 10.44 -24.80
C LYS A 774 71.61 9.16 -25.64
N GLY A 775 72.20 8.08 -25.15
CA GLY A 775 72.22 6.78 -25.85
C GLY A 775 70.82 6.21 -26.10
N LEU A 776 69.92 6.28 -25.11
CA LEU A 776 68.52 5.87 -25.28
C LEU A 776 67.76 6.77 -26.27
N THR A 777 68.06 8.07 -26.25
CA THR A 777 67.46 9.05 -27.18
C THR A 777 67.93 8.81 -28.62
N ASP A 778 69.21 8.51 -28.82
CA ASP A 778 69.77 8.24 -30.14
C ASP A 778 69.15 6.95 -30.75
N LEU A 779 69.01 5.89 -29.94
CA LEU A 779 68.27 4.67 -30.33
C LEU A 779 66.82 4.99 -30.72
N TYR A 780 66.11 5.78 -29.90
CA TYR A 780 64.73 6.17 -30.17
C TYR A 780 64.58 6.97 -31.47
N LEU A 781 65.47 7.94 -31.72
CA LEU A 781 65.41 8.77 -32.91
C LEU A 781 65.77 7.98 -34.17
N ALA A 782 66.70 7.03 -34.10
CA ALA A 782 67.03 6.12 -35.19
C ALA A 782 65.82 5.23 -35.56
N ASP A 783 65.22 4.57 -34.57
CA ASP A 783 64.02 3.73 -34.75
C ASP A 783 62.82 4.54 -35.25
N LYS A 784 62.63 5.76 -34.73
CA LYS A 784 61.60 6.69 -35.19
C LYS A 784 61.83 7.08 -36.65
N ALA A 785 63.06 7.40 -37.02
CA ALA A 785 63.40 7.77 -38.39
C ALA A 785 63.16 6.59 -39.36
N ALA A 786 63.53 5.36 -38.97
CA ALA A 786 63.24 4.16 -39.74
C ALA A 786 61.72 3.94 -39.90
N SER A 787 60.97 3.99 -38.80
CA SER A 787 59.51 3.76 -38.79
C SER A 787 58.71 4.78 -39.61
N TRP A 788 59.18 6.03 -39.66
CA TRP A 788 58.58 7.11 -40.46
C TRP A 788 59.15 7.20 -41.89
N GLY A 789 60.32 6.59 -42.15
CA GLY A 789 61.10 6.75 -43.38
C GLY A 789 61.23 5.50 -44.26
N ASP A 790 60.63 4.37 -43.87
CA ASP A 790 60.75 3.07 -44.55
C ASP A 790 60.18 3.02 -45.99
N MET A 791 59.38 4.01 -46.40
CA MET A 791 58.80 4.07 -47.75
C MET A 791 59.03 5.43 -48.43
N PRO A 792 59.47 5.45 -49.71
CA PRO A 792 59.43 6.66 -50.52
C PRO A 792 58.00 7.21 -50.62
N LEU A 793 57.85 8.54 -50.62
CA LEU A 793 56.55 9.23 -50.59
C LEU A 793 55.57 8.72 -51.66
N HIS A 794 56.04 8.42 -52.87
CA HIS A 794 55.22 7.91 -53.96
C HIS A 794 54.68 6.48 -53.71
N VAL A 795 55.49 5.61 -53.10
CA VAL A 795 55.07 4.25 -52.70
C VAL A 795 54.06 4.32 -51.56
N TRP A 796 54.29 5.24 -50.62
CA TRP A 796 53.39 5.47 -49.49
C TRP A 796 52.02 5.99 -49.96
N LEU A 797 51.96 6.94 -50.90
CA LEU A 797 50.71 7.48 -51.45
C LEU A 797 49.85 6.40 -52.13
N ARG A 798 50.47 5.43 -52.83
CA ARG A 798 49.76 4.27 -53.42
C ARG A 798 49.11 3.35 -52.39
N ALA A 799 49.75 3.19 -51.22
CA ALA A 799 49.24 2.32 -50.16
C ALA A 799 48.07 2.95 -49.38
N VAL A 800 47.89 4.26 -49.52
CA VAL A 800 47.10 5.09 -48.62
C VAL A 800 45.91 5.74 -49.31
N ILE A 801 45.95 6.06 -50.60
CA ILE A 801 44.81 6.66 -51.31
C ILE A 801 43.90 5.57 -51.87
N LYS A 802 42.58 5.74 -51.66
CA LYS A 802 41.57 4.73 -52.06
C LYS A 802 41.25 4.72 -53.56
N ASP A 803 41.36 5.89 -54.22
CA ASP A 803 41.05 6.06 -55.64
C ASP A 803 42.31 5.95 -56.52
N PRO A 804 42.42 4.90 -57.37
CA PRO A 804 43.55 4.73 -58.29
C PRO A 804 43.70 5.86 -59.31
N ALA A 805 42.59 6.51 -59.71
CA ALA A 805 42.63 7.59 -60.69
C ALA A 805 43.22 8.88 -60.10
N ALA A 806 42.92 9.17 -58.83
CA ALA A 806 43.50 10.29 -58.10
C ALA A 806 45.01 10.13 -57.89
N ILE A 807 45.49 8.90 -57.64
CA ILE A 807 46.92 8.60 -57.53
C ILE A 807 47.63 8.86 -58.86
N ALA A 808 47.05 8.43 -59.99
CA ALA A 808 47.66 8.61 -61.31
C ALA A 808 47.93 10.10 -61.63
N SER A 809 47.00 11.00 -61.29
CA SER A 809 47.18 12.44 -61.47
C SER A 809 48.25 13.05 -60.54
N VAL A 810 48.40 12.52 -59.32
CA VAL A 810 49.44 12.97 -58.37
C VAL A 810 50.82 12.48 -58.81
N GLU A 811 50.93 11.27 -59.36
CA GLU A 811 52.18 10.72 -59.91
C GLU A 811 52.65 11.47 -61.16
N GLU A 812 51.72 11.89 -62.02
CA GLU A 812 51.99 12.76 -63.16
C GLU A 812 52.52 14.13 -62.74
N LEU A 813 52.02 14.68 -61.63
CA LEU A 813 52.50 15.94 -61.02
C LEU A 813 53.87 15.81 -60.35
N LEU A 814 54.20 14.62 -59.83
CA LEU A 814 55.47 14.34 -59.14
C LEU A 814 56.59 13.87 -60.09
N ASP A 815 56.32 13.79 -61.40
CA ASP A 815 57.23 13.29 -62.44
C ASP A 815 57.84 11.90 -62.09
N ALA A 816 57.09 11.10 -61.34
CA ALA A 816 57.49 9.78 -60.89
C ALA A 816 56.98 8.75 -61.90
N ARG A 817 57.79 8.42 -62.92
CA ARG A 817 57.44 7.34 -63.85
C ARG A 817 57.31 6.01 -63.12
N PRO A 818 56.37 5.13 -63.51
CA PRO A 818 56.29 3.80 -62.93
C PRO A 818 57.59 3.03 -63.20
N ALA A 819 58.27 2.60 -62.13
CA ALA A 819 59.35 1.62 -62.25
C ALA A 819 58.72 0.26 -62.61
N GLY A 820 58.74 -0.08 -63.90
CA GLY A 820 58.24 -1.37 -64.41
C GLY A 820 57.68 -1.32 -65.83
N GLU A 821 58.53 -0.95 -66.80
CA GLU A 821 58.74 -1.77 -68.00
C GLU A 821 60.09 -2.48 -67.86
#